data_AF-I2K685-F1
#
_entry.id   AF-I2K685-F1
#
_cell.length_a   1.000
_cell.length_b   1.000
_cell.length_c   1.000
_cell.angle_alpha   90.00
_cell.angle_beta   90.00
_cell.angle_gamma   90.00
#
_symmetry.space_group_name_H-M   'P 1'
#
loop_
_entity.id
_entity.type
_entity.pdbx_description
1 polymer ?
#
loop_
_entity_poly.entity_id
_entity_poly.type
_entity_poly.pdbx_seq_one_letter_code
_entity_poly.pdbx_strand_id
1 'polypeptide(L)'
;MLLRNTLIFLVVLFIAFFMWLMVGIKLDTVKVADYNVEGLYIKLNKKLIVKADHVILPQSKAKPSFTSVHDTFERIKYLLTFFESIVVKNITFNNNTMSIRFKDDFLGLSSKDYEIIGTARREGKMLKATIPLLFLKKHNVTMSGKLTYDLHEKILSTEGFFRLHDALGRFHASKDGNSIDFGLESDSFSDLESIIDMFDLEENVRSWVVDKVKADQYKLRSLTGKGTLKNGTFKMDFDALNGEVLFTDTQIHFKEELPPVLAPSFILTYRNGGLYFDLKDPTYEGISLDGSKVSILNLLNADTHLKLKIKSDHRFEDTMQNLLKAYDIVLPLDQQSGKVKVLFMADLALKNSYQDFFVNVDFSKSDVLLGKTKFPITKGNVQYNKGLITLKNIYLKDTFYEGKLDGKLDVKKKKADFLFDAKRITLGDEKETFFILNNETVPFTLNYENNIQIKIPKLSMKFTNDTNETSIQLNDLNKVKPYLPDPGPIDNGGKVTIKTNDFNTYTFKGILKRESCFLYEKNDQCKTRVPFEGVLKEKELDFYAFDKRFYYNKANARIKLSNLNFDLKKFLTVEAKKEKSEKTKKKEKTTEEKSLIILGENSQLRYGDHSLVTDSYDVEVKPNGDIKAIGSSSGDIIKFSKKNNIFSIQALRIQDKALHPLIDFKGLQHGRYTLKFSGDPEETMKGEIIVEGGVMKDFKAYNNTLAFINTIPALASLQNPGYSDKGFTIEKGVAEYRMIKQEKIIFDSIYIKGTSATIAGTGEIDLEKKTIDLNLAIQSARELGKLVGSLPLVGYILMGEDKSMTFGLQITGTLDDPQVKTSAGGDILSLPLKILKRALESPEHIINK
;
A
#
# COMPACT_ATOMS: atom_id res chain seq x y z
N MET A 1 80.30 10.92 90.84
CA MET A 1 80.59 9.57 91.40
C MET A 1 79.45 8.59 91.14
N LEU A 2 78.18 8.99 91.32
CA LEU A 2 77.00 8.15 91.07
C LEU A 2 76.97 7.55 89.65
N LEU A 3 77.04 8.37 88.59
CA LEU A 3 76.96 7.94 87.19
C LEU A 3 78.02 6.87 86.81
N ARG A 4 79.26 7.00 87.29
CA ARG A 4 80.35 6.04 87.02
C ARG A 4 80.06 4.68 87.67
N ASN A 5 79.59 4.68 88.91
CA ASN A 5 79.26 3.45 89.62
C ASN A 5 78.00 2.79 89.04
N THR A 6 77.02 3.59 88.61
CA THR A 6 75.86 3.08 87.87
C THR A 6 76.28 2.45 86.53
N LEU A 7 77.22 3.07 85.80
CA LEU A 7 77.72 2.54 84.53
C LEU A 7 78.50 1.22 84.72
N ILE A 8 79.39 1.16 85.72
CA ILE A 8 80.15 -0.05 86.04
C ILE A 8 79.20 -1.17 86.48
N PHE A 9 78.22 -0.86 87.33
CA PHE A 9 77.20 -1.83 87.74
C PHE A 9 76.40 -2.35 86.53
N LEU A 10 75.99 -1.47 85.62
CA LEU A 10 75.31 -1.86 84.38
C LEU A 10 76.20 -2.73 83.48
N VAL A 11 77.50 -2.42 83.34
CA VAL A 11 78.43 -3.21 82.54
C VAL A 11 78.64 -4.60 83.15
N VAL A 12 78.82 -4.70 84.47
CA VAL A 12 78.96 -6.00 85.16
C VAL A 12 77.67 -6.81 85.03
N LEU A 13 76.51 -6.18 85.20
CA LEU A 13 75.20 -6.81 85.01
C LEU A 13 75.03 -7.29 83.56
N PHE A 14 75.51 -6.51 82.58
CA PHE A 14 75.47 -6.87 81.17
C PHE A 14 76.39 -8.05 80.84
N ILE A 15 77.60 -8.08 81.40
CA ILE A 15 78.55 -9.20 81.24
C ILE A 15 78.00 -10.47 81.89
N ALA A 16 77.43 -10.37 83.10
CA ALA A 16 76.80 -11.50 83.78
C ALA A 16 75.61 -12.05 82.98
N PHE A 17 74.75 -11.16 82.47
CA PHE A 17 73.63 -11.53 81.61
C PHE A 17 74.10 -12.16 80.28
N PHE A 18 75.15 -11.62 79.68
CA PHE A 18 75.76 -12.17 78.46
C PHE A 18 76.30 -13.60 78.68
N MET A 19 76.99 -13.84 79.81
CA MET A 19 77.45 -15.17 80.19
C MET A 19 76.30 -16.16 80.42
N TRP A 20 75.20 -15.72 81.05
CA TRP A 20 73.99 -16.53 81.20
C TRP A 20 73.34 -16.89 79.87
N LEU A 21 73.29 -15.95 78.94
CA LEU A 21 72.79 -16.21 77.59
C LEU A 21 73.67 -17.23 76.83
N MET A 22 75.00 -17.21 77.01
CA MET A 22 75.92 -18.18 76.39
C MET A 22 75.69 -19.63 76.87
N VAL A 23 75.36 -19.82 78.14
CA VAL A 23 75.02 -21.14 78.71
C VAL A 23 73.60 -21.56 78.27
N GLY A 24 72.68 -20.61 78.22
CA GLY A 24 71.28 -20.80 77.91
C GLY A 24 70.40 -20.67 79.15
N ILE A 25 69.34 -19.88 79.03
CA ILE A 25 68.38 -19.57 80.08
C ILE A 25 67.10 -20.34 79.77
N LYS A 26 66.60 -21.13 80.72
CA LYS A 26 65.30 -21.78 80.65
C LYS A 26 64.40 -21.22 81.76
N LEU A 27 63.22 -20.77 81.41
CA LEU A 27 62.23 -20.21 82.32
C LEU A 27 60.89 -20.89 82.05
N ASP A 28 60.29 -21.48 83.08
CA ASP A 28 59.02 -22.19 82.95
C ASP A 28 57.87 -21.23 82.60
N THR A 29 57.88 -20.03 83.18
CA THR A 29 56.92 -18.96 82.84
C THR A 29 57.57 -17.59 82.99
N VAL A 30 57.38 -16.74 81.99
CA VAL A 30 57.84 -15.35 81.98
C VAL A 30 56.64 -14.46 81.70
N LYS A 31 56.33 -13.57 82.65
CA LYS A 31 55.32 -12.52 82.49
C LYS A 31 56.01 -11.16 82.48
N VAL A 32 55.90 -10.46 81.36
CA VAL A 32 56.44 -9.10 81.20
C VAL A 32 55.32 -8.24 80.66
N ALA A 33 54.80 -7.34 81.50
CA ALA A 33 53.57 -6.59 81.22
C ALA A 33 52.44 -7.54 80.79
N ASP A 34 51.81 -7.30 79.63
CA ASP A 34 50.72 -8.11 79.10
C ASP A 34 51.18 -9.33 78.26
N TYR A 35 52.48 -9.60 78.20
CA TYR A 35 53.03 -10.76 77.51
C TYR A 35 53.18 -11.93 78.49
N ASN A 36 52.64 -13.10 78.14
CA ASN A 36 52.83 -14.33 78.88
C ASN A 36 53.55 -15.37 78.00
N VAL A 37 54.72 -15.84 78.44
CA VAL A 37 55.51 -16.83 77.70
C VAL A 37 55.77 -18.04 78.60
N GLU A 38 55.39 -19.22 78.12
CA GLU A 38 55.55 -20.49 78.81
C GLU A 38 56.62 -21.35 78.13
N GLY A 39 57.45 -22.02 78.93
CA GLY A 39 58.52 -22.89 78.44
C GLY A 39 59.60 -22.14 77.65
N LEU A 40 59.93 -20.91 78.05
CA LEU A 40 60.91 -20.07 77.35
C LEU A 40 62.32 -20.63 77.52
N TYR A 41 63.00 -20.83 76.39
CA TYR A 41 64.41 -21.13 76.32
C TYR A 41 65.09 -20.11 75.42
N ILE A 42 66.10 -19.41 75.94
CA ILE A 42 66.90 -18.44 75.18
C ILE A 42 68.37 -18.79 75.36
N LYS A 43 69.10 -18.95 74.26
CA LYS A 43 70.56 -19.10 74.27
C LYS A 43 71.18 -18.21 73.21
N LEU A 44 72.22 -17.48 73.56
CA LEU A 44 73.05 -16.73 72.63
C LEU A 44 74.29 -17.57 72.29
N ASN A 45 74.40 -18.01 71.05
CA ASN A 45 75.64 -18.58 70.53
C ASN A 45 76.32 -17.52 69.64
N LYS A 46 76.61 -17.83 68.37
CA LYS A 46 76.90 -16.82 67.34
C LYS A 46 75.65 -15.98 67.00
N LYS A 47 74.47 -16.58 67.11
CA LYS A 47 73.15 -15.97 66.96
C LYS A 47 72.22 -16.49 68.07
N LEU A 48 71.05 -15.88 68.24
CA LEU A 48 70.05 -16.23 69.26
C LEU A 48 69.27 -17.50 68.87
N ILE A 49 69.15 -18.42 69.82
CA ILE A 49 68.27 -19.59 69.77
C ILE A 49 67.13 -19.32 70.75
N VAL A 50 65.89 -19.29 70.25
CA VAL A 50 64.70 -19.08 71.06
C VAL A 50 63.72 -20.23 70.87
N LYS A 51 63.25 -20.82 71.97
CA LYS A 51 62.14 -21.78 71.97
C LYS A 51 61.10 -21.37 73.00
N ALA A 52 59.83 -21.52 72.66
CA ALA A 52 58.73 -21.33 73.60
C ALA A 52 57.59 -22.32 73.28
N ASP A 53 56.92 -22.82 74.31
CA ASP A 53 55.78 -23.72 74.14
C ASP A 53 54.50 -22.92 73.88
N HIS A 54 54.26 -21.87 74.67
CA HIS A 54 53.10 -21.01 74.52
C HIS A 54 53.48 -19.53 74.66
N VAL A 55 53.00 -18.68 73.76
CA VAL A 55 53.17 -17.22 73.82
C VAL A 55 51.80 -16.56 73.68
N ILE A 56 51.36 -15.84 74.71
CA ILE A 56 50.16 -15.00 74.65
C ILE A 56 50.63 -13.58 74.36
N LEU A 57 50.18 -13.05 73.22
CA LEU A 57 50.44 -11.66 72.85
C LEU A 57 49.23 -10.80 73.25
N PRO A 58 49.44 -9.60 73.83
CA PRO A 58 48.36 -8.66 74.08
C PRO A 58 47.67 -8.21 72.78
N GLN A 59 46.43 -7.74 72.88
CA GLN A 59 45.73 -7.18 71.72
C GLN A 59 46.55 -6.02 71.13
N SER A 60 47.08 -6.20 69.92
CA SER A 60 47.66 -5.11 69.14
C SER A 60 46.58 -4.06 68.87
N LYS A 61 46.86 -2.80 69.20
CA LYS A 61 45.99 -1.65 68.86
C LYS A 61 45.91 -1.41 67.35
N ALA A 62 46.87 -1.91 66.57
CA ALA A 62 46.92 -1.75 65.12
C ALA A 62 46.44 -3.03 64.43
N LYS A 63 45.50 -2.88 63.50
CA LYS A 63 45.07 -3.97 62.60
C LYS A 63 46.22 -4.31 61.63
N PRO A 64 46.43 -5.59 61.27
CA PRO A 64 47.35 -5.97 60.19
C PRO A 64 47.03 -5.17 58.91
N SER A 65 48.04 -4.60 58.26
CA SER A 65 47.86 -3.71 57.11
C SER A 65 49.00 -3.84 56.08
N PHE A 66 48.66 -3.74 54.80
CA PHE A 66 49.61 -3.68 53.68
C PHE A 66 50.55 -2.46 53.71
N THR A 67 50.25 -1.43 54.51
CA THR A 67 51.18 -0.30 54.73
C THR A 67 52.46 -0.71 55.43
N SER A 68 52.45 -1.83 56.16
CA SER A 68 53.58 -2.32 56.95
C SER A 68 54.46 -3.34 56.22
N VAL A 69 54.33 -3.49 54.90
CA VAL A 69 55.13 -4.47 54.13
C VAL A 69 56.62 -4.20 54.30
N HIS A 70 57.05 -2.94 54.18
CA HIS A 70 58.45 -2.57 54.42
C HIS A 70 58.88 -2.87 55.86
N ASP A 71 58.08 -2.46 56.85
CA ASP A 71 58.37 -2.73 58.27
C ASP A 71 58.44 -4.22 58.58
N THR A 72 57.61 -5.03 57.91
CA THR A 72 57.59 -6.49 58.03
C THR A 72 58.87 -7.09 57.48
N PHE A 73 59.27 -6.69 56.27
CA PHE A 73 60.53 -7.17 55.69
C PHE A 73 61.77 -6.64 56.44
N GLU A 74 61.73 -5.44 57.03
CA GLU A 74 62.76 -4.95 57.95
C GLU A 74 62.83 -5.78 59.25
N ARG A 75 61.68 -6.18 59.82
CA ARG A 75 61.65 -7.13 60.95
C ARG A 75 62.19 -8.50 60.56
N ILE A 76 61.85 -9.01 59.38
CA ILE A 76 62.39 -10.27 58.84
C ILE A 76 63.91 -10.17 58.68
N LYS A 77 64.44 -9.05 58.19
CA LYS A 77 65.89 -8.79 58.14
C LYS A 77 66.55 -8.94 59.51
N TYR A 78 65.95 -8.42 60.58
CA TYR A 78 66.48 -8.62 61.94
C TYR A 78 66.36 -10.08 62.40
N LEU A 79 65.25 -10.76 62.09
CA LEU A 79 65.08 -12.19 62.35
C LEU A 79 66.21 -13.01 61.74
N LEU A 80 66.48 -12.82 60.44
CA LEU A 80 67.54 -13.51 59.69
C LEU A 80 68.95 -13.13 60.17
N THR A 81 69.14 -11.91 60.67
CA THR A 81 70.45 -11.42 61.13
C THR A 81 70.79 -11.94 62.53
N PHE A 82 69.85 -11.87 63.47
CA PHE A 82 70.12 -12.12 64.89
C PHE A 82 69.78 -13.51 65.38
N PHE A 83 68.90 -14.26 64.70
CA PHE A 83 68.45 -15.57 65.19
C PHE A 83 69.03 -16.72 64.37
N GLU A 84 69.46 -17.76 65.07
CA GLU A 84 69.83 -19.07 64.52
C GLU A 84 68.59 -19.95 64.37
N SER A 85 67.74 -19.96 65.40
CA SER A 85 66.45 -20.64 65.38
C SER A 85 65.42 -19.99 66.28
N ILE A 86 64.17 -20.02 65.84
CA ILE A 86 62.98 -19.61 66.61
C ILE A 86 61.96 -20.73 66.47
N VAL A 87 61.61 -21.37 67.58
CA VAL A 87 60.57 -22.42 67.60
C VAL A 87 59.53 -22.04 68.64
N VAL A 88 58.36 -21.60 68.17
CA VAL A 88 57.21 -21.32 69.03
C VAL A 88 56.06 -22.23 68.63
N LYS A 89 55.66 -23.13 69.52
CA LYS A 89 54.62 -24.13 69.21
C LYS A 89 53.23 -23.51 69.11
N ASN A 90 52.88 -22.60 70.03
CA ASN A 90 51.58 -21.94 70.02
C ASN A 90 51.71 -20.46 70.40
N ILE A 91 51.27 -19.58 69.51
CA ILE A 91 51.14 -18.14 69.71
C ILE A 91 49.66 -17.82 69.69
N THR A 92 49.12 -17.39 70.82
CA THR A 92 47.71 -17.01 70.95
C THR A 92 47.58 -15.49 70.88
N PHE A 93 46.77 -15.01 69.94
CA PHE A 93 46.42 -13.59 69.81
C PHE A 93 45.00 -13.46 69.22
N ASN A 94 44.14 -12.63 69.80
CA ASN A 94 42.78 -12.33 69.28
C ASN A 94 41.98 -13.57 68.82
N ASN A 95 41.89 -14.62 69.65
CA ASN A 95 41.23 -15.91 69.32
C ASN A 95 41.82 -16.68 68.12
N ASN A 96 43.02 -16.32 67.66
CA ASN A 96 43.79 -17.08 66.67
C ASN A 96 45.01 -17.74 67.31
N THR A 97 45.39 -18.88 66.76
CA THR A 97 46.60 -19.61 67.13
C THR A 97 47.54 -19.71 65.93
N MET A 98 48.84 -19.55 66.20
CA MET A 98 49.89 -19.62 65.18
C MET A 98 51.10 -20.39 65.72
N SER A 99 51.79 -21.11 64.86
CA SER A 99 53.09 -21.70 65.15
C SER A 99 54.16 -21.14 64.23
N ILE A 100 55.38 -20.99 64.76
CA ILE A 100 56.55 -20.50 64.02
C ILE A 100 57.69 -21.47 64.22
N ARG A 101 58.28 -21.91 63.12
CA ARG A 101 59.50 -22.72 63.08
C ARG A 101 60.49 -22.07 62.13
N PHE A 102 61.54 -21.47 62.68
CA PHE A 102 62.67 -20.94 61.93
C PHE A 102 63.95 -21.66 62.36
N LYS A 103 64.71 -22.22 61.42
CA LYS A 103 66.03 -22.82 61.67
C LYS A 103 66.82 -22.92 60.36
N ASP A 104 68.07 -22.48 60.34
CA ASP A 104 68.96 -22.63 59.17
C ASP A 104 68.28 -22.17 57.85
N ASP A 105 67.74 -20.95 57.86
CA ASP A 105 66.96 -20.31 56.79
C ASP A 105 65.59 -20.94 56.46
N PHE A 106 65.29 -22.15 56.95
CA PHE A 106 63.96 -22.74 56.83
C PHE A 106 62.96 -21.95 57.68
N LEU A 107 61.81 -21.63 57.10
CA LEU A 107 60.69 -20.94 57.71
C LEU A 107 59.42 -21.77 57.51
N GLY A 108 58.82 -22.20 58.62
CA GLY A 108 57.51 -22.79 58.70
C GLY A 108 56.59 -21.91 59.55
N LEU A 109 55.49 -21.44 58.97
CA LEU A 109 54.44 -20.71 59.65
C LEU A 109 53.13 -21.47 59.45
N SER A 110 52.38 -21.75 60.50
CA SER A 110 51.07 -22.39 60.38
C SER A 110 50.07 -21.70 61.29
N SER A 111 48.91 -21.36 60.74
CA SER A 111 47.80 -20.71 61.43
C SER A 111 46.47 -21.33 60.99
N LYS A 112 45.35 -20.82 61.53
CA LYS A 112 44.01 -21.18 61.07
C LYS A 112 43.75 -20.78 59.61
N ASP A 113 44.33 -19.69 59.14
CA ASP A 113 44.01 -19.10 57.84
C ASP A 113 44.98 -19.52 56.74
N TYR A 114 46.24 -19.78 57.10
CA TYR A 114 47.28 -20.13 56.13
C TYR A 114 48.39 -21.01 56.70
N GLU A 115 49.09 -21.68 55.79
CA GLU A 115 50.32 -22.41 56.05
C GLU A 115 51.40 -22.00 55.04
N ILE A 116 52.59 -21.68 55.53
CA ILE A 116 53.76 -21.29 54.73
C ILE A 116 54.91 -22.21 55.09
N ILE A 117 55.50 -22.84 54.09
CA ILE A 117 56.71 -23.62 54.19
C ILE A 117 57.67 -23.11 53.13
N GLY A 118 58.89 -22.77 53.55
CA GLY A 118 59.92 -22.33 52.62
C GLY A 118 61.25 -22.01 53.26
N THR A 119 62.11 -21.37 52.48
CA THR A 119 63.42 -20.88 52.91
C THR A 119 63.49 -19.38 52.67
N ALA A 120 63.99 -18.62 53.63
CA ALA A 120 64.21 -17.18 53.52
C ALA A 120 65.64 -16.84 53.92
N ARG A 121 66.35 -16.11 53.06
CA ARG A 121 67.74 -15.71 53.29
C ARG A 121 67.98 -14.27 52.88
N ARG A 122 69.05 -13.68 53.40
CA ARG A 122 69.49 -12.32 53.07
C ARG A 122 70.81 -12.35 52.30
N GLU A 123 70.82 -11.72 51.13
CA GLU A 123 72.00 -11.51 50.29
C GLU A 123 72.25 -10.01 50.12
N GLY A 124 73.11 -9.44 50.95
CA GLY A 124 73.38 -8.00 50.97
C GLY A 124 72.13 -7.17 51.32
N LYS A 125 71.63 -6.41 50.34
CA LYS A 125 70.40 -5.59 50.43
C LYS A 125 69.14 -6.35 49.98
N MET A 126 69.28 -7.57 49.45
CA MET A 126 68.16 -8.39 48.96
C MET A 126 67.72 -9.41 50.00
N LEU A 127 66.42 -9.52 50.24
CA LEU A 127 65.80 -10.67 50.87
C LEU A 127 65.27 -11.59 49.78
N LYS A 128 65.69 -12.86 49.81
CA LYS A 128 65.24 -13.87 48.85
C LYS A 128 64.54 -14.99 49.60
N ALA A 129 63.35 -15.35 49.15
CA ALA A 129 62.60 -16.48 49.67
C ALA A 129 62.18 -17.42 48.55
N THR A 130 62.24 -18.72 48.83
CA THR A 130 61.65 -19.77 48.01
C THR A 130 60.57 -20.43 48.85
N ILE A 131 59.34 -20.42 48.37
CA ILE A 131 58.16 -20.90 49.08
C ILE A 131 57.61 -22.10 48.28
N PRO A 132 57.97 -23.34 48.61
CA PRO A 132 57.38 -24.52 47.98
C PRO A 132 55.89 -24.69 48.31
N LEU A 133 55.42 -24.17 49.44
CA LEU A 133 54.02 -24.25 49.84
C LEU A 133 53.58 -22.98 50.57
N LEU A 134 52.62 -22.27 49.97
CA LEU A 134 51.73 -21.32 50.64
C LEU A 134 50.31 -21.84 50.43
N PHE A 135 49.66 -22.31 51.49
CA PHE A 135 48.29 -22.79 51.45
C PHE A 135 47.36 -21.80 52.15
N LEU A 136 46.45 -21.17 51.40
CA LEU A 136 45.40 -20.30 51.91
C LEU A 136 44.14 -21.13 52.16
N LYS A 137 43.90 -21.48 53.42
CA LYS A 137 42.89 -22.47 53.82
C LYS A 137 41.46 -22.02 53.49
N LYS A 138 41.16 -20.73 53.67
CA LYS A 138 39.82 -20.16 53.46
C LYS A 138 39.29 -20.37 52.03
N HIS A 139 40.17 -20.27 51.04
CA HIS A 139 39.82 -20.32 49.61
C HIS A 139 40.43 -21.54 48.91
N ASN A 140 40.97 -22.50 49.67
CA ASN A 140 41.65 -23.69 49.16
C ASN A 140 42.69 -23.39 48.06
N VAL A 141 43.45 -22.30 48.20
CA VAL A 141 44.44 -21.88 47.21
C VAL A 141 45.81 -22.37 47.64
N THR A 142 46.48 -23.09 46.75
CA THR A 142 47.88 -23.49 46.96
C THR A 142 48.77 -22.69 46.02
N MET A 143 49.83 -22.11 46.55
CA MET A 143 50.80 -21.33 45.79
C MET A 143 52.21 -21.86 46.07
N SER A 144 53.07 -21.81 45.07
CA SER A 144 54.49 -22.10 45.21
C SER A 144 55.28 -21.12 44.36
N GLY A 145 56.46 -20.69 44.78
CA GLY A 145 57.20 -19.69 44.01
C GLY A 145 58.41 -19.10 44.69
N LYS A 146 58.91 -18.03 44.07
CA LYS A 146 60.04 -17.23 44.56
C LYS A 146 59.56 -15.84 44.91
N LEU A 147 60.23 -15.23 45.88
CA LEU A 147 59.99 -13.86 46.32
C LEU A 147 61.33 -13.17 46.53
N THR A 148 61.44 -11.96 46.01
CA THR A 148 62.61 -11.10 46.19
C THR A 148 62.18 -9.73 46.66
N TYR A 149 62.79 -9.23 47.74
CA TYR A 149 62.54 -7.89 48.26
C TYR A 149 63.86 -7.10 48.35
N ASP A 150 63.91 -5.95 47.68
CA ASP A 150 65.02 -4.99 47.79
C ASP A 150 64.77 -4.05 48.99
N LEU A 151 65.63 -4.10 50.01
CA LEU A 151 65.50 -3.28 51.22
C LEU A 151 65.76 -1.78 50.96
N HIS A 152 66.46 -1.42 49.89
CA HIS A 152 66.80 -0.04 49.52
C HIS A 152 65.74 0.57 48.61
N GLU A 153 65.49 -0.07 47.46
CA GLU A 153 64.50 0.40 46.49
C GLU A 153 63.06 0.13 46.95
N LYS A 154 62.88 -0.73 47.95
CA LYS A 154 61.58 -1.15 48.51
C LYS A 154 60.69 -1.87 47.49
N ILE A 155 61.31 -2.44 46.46
CA ILE A 155 60.65 -3.22 45.41
C ILE A 155 60.50 -4.66 45.87
N LEU A 156 59.27 -5.18 45.80
CA LEU A 156 58.96 -6.59 45.97
C LEU A 156 58.66 -7.19 44.59
N SER A 157 59.19 -8.36 44.29
CA SER A 157 58.81 -9.16 43.13
C SER A 157 58.57 -10.61 43.55
N THR A 158 57.55 -11.23 43.00
CA THR A 158 57.23 -12.63 43.22
C THR A 158 56.70 -13.27 41.94
N GLU A 159 57.07 -14.52 41.73
CA GLU A 159 56.62 -15.34 40.61
C GLU A 159 56.46 -16.78 41.06
N GLY A 160 55.57 -17.52 40.41
CA GLY A 160 55.34 -18.91 40.80
C GLY A 160 54.13 -19.55 40.15
N PHE A 161 53.70 -20.65 40.76
CA PHE A 161 52.55 -21.43 40.35
C PHE A 161 51.45 -21.35 41.40
N PHE A 162 50.21 -21.36 40.95
CA PHE A 162 49.04 -21.49 41.82
C PHE A 162 48.19 -22.69 41.39
N ARG A 163 47.45 -23.22 42.35
CA ARG A 163 46.35 -24.15 42.17
C ARG A 163 45.15 -23.58 42.90
N LEU A 164 44.09 -23.33 42.15
CA LEU A 164 42.82 -22.83 42.62
C LEU A 164 41.73 -23.76 42.07
N HIS A 165 41.11 -24.56 42.94
CA HIS A 165 40.25 -25.68 42.50
C HIS A 165 40.99 -26.62 41.53
N ASP A 166 40.47 -26.82 40.31
CA ASP A 166 41.09 -27.57 39.22
C ASP A 166 41.97 -26.70 38.32
N ALA A 167 41.93 -25.37 38.46
CA ALA A 167 42.77 -24.45 37.71
C ALA A 167 44.21 -24.42 38.24
N LEU A 168 45.13 -24.87 37.39
CA LEU A 168 46.58 -24.77 37.59
C LEU A 168 47.11 -23.63 36.73
N GLY A 169 48.00 -22.82 37.28
CA GLY A 169 48.48 -21.65 36.56
C GLY A 169 49.75 -21.03 37.10
N ARG A 170 50.18 -19.96 36.43
CA ARG A 170 51.35 -19.16 36.78
C ARG A 170 50.92 -17.78 37.21
N PHE A 171 51.61 -17.21 38.19
CA PHE A 171 51.43 -15.83 38.61
C PHE A 171 52.77 -15.10 38.64
N HIS A 172 52.71 -13.79 38.42
CA HIS A 172 53.77 -12.87 38.78
C HIS A 172 53.15 -11.63 39.40
N ALA A 173 53.83 -11.02 40.36
CA ALA A 173 53.43 -9.75 40.93
C ALA A 173 54.65 -8.94 41.38
N SER A 174 54.59 -7.64 41.18
CA SER A 174 55.58 -6.69 41.67
C SER A 174 54.92 -5.56 42.42
N LYS A 175 55.58 -5.08 43.48
CA LYS A 175 55.17 -3.89 44.23
C LYS A 175 56.33 -2.91 44.24
N ASP A 176 56.10 -1.73 43.70
CA ASP A 176 57.02 -0.59 43.73
C ASP A 176 56.31 0.60 44.41
N GLY A 177 56.85 1.05 45.54
CA GLY A 177 56.18 2.04 46.38
C GLY A 177 54.76 1.61 46.77
N ASN A 178 53.76 2.38 46.35
CA ASN A 178 52.33 2.04 46.53
C ASN A 178 51.70 1.36 45.32
N SER A 179 52.42 1.23 44.19
CA SER A 179 51.93 0.57 42.99
C SER A 179 52.12 -0.94 43.11
N ILE A 180 51.13 -1.70 42.64
CA ILE A 180 51.20 -3.14 42.50
C ILE A 180 50.80 -3.48 41.07
N ASP A 181 51.64 -4.27 40.41
CA ASP A 181 51.38 -4.86 39.09
C ASP A 181 51.31 -6.37 39.26
N PHE A 182 50.38 -7.03 38.58
CA PHE A 182 50.23 -8.48 38.64
C PHE A 182 49.83 -9.06 37.30
N GLY A 183 50.15 -10.34 37.11
CA GLY A 183 49.70 -11.12 35.97
C GLY A 183 49.48 -12.59 36.34
N LEU A 184 48.42 -13.17 35.79
CA LEU A 184 48.01 -14.56 35.98
C LEU A 184 47.72 -15.21 34.62
N GLU A 185 48.01 -16.50 34.51
CA GLU A 185 47.62 -17.36 33.38
C GLU A 185 47.37 -18.78 33.90
N SER A 186 46.61 -19.59 33.18
CA SER A 186 46.30 -20.97 33.57
C SER A 186 46.46 -21.96 32.43
N ASP A 187 46.60 -23.24 32.80
CA ASP A 187 46.25 -24.37 31.96
C ASP A 187 44.73 -24.49 31.83
N SER A 188 44.24 -25.46 31.06
CA SER A 188 42.80 -25.68 30.92
C SER A 188 42.17 -26.20 32.21
N PHE A 189 40.99 -25.70 32.53
CA PHE A 189 40.18 -26.09 33.69
C PHE A 189 38.70 -26.17 33.30
N SER A 190 37.86 -26.72 34.17
CA SER A 190 36.44 -27.00 33.92
C SER A 190 35.48 -26.25 34.84
N ASP A 191 35.92 -25.85 36.04
CA ASP A 191 35.05 -25.22 37.04
C ASP A 191 35.21 -23.70 37.08
N LEU A 192 34.65 -22.99 36.08
CA LEU A 192 34.64 -21.53 36.05
C LEU A 192 33.71 -20.93 37.12
N GLU A 193 32.58 -21.58 37.42
CA GLU A 193 31.58 -21.10 38.38
C GLU A 193 32.19 -20.89 39.76
N SER A 194 32.88 -21.91 40.31
CA SER A 194 33.55 -21.79 41.61
C SER A 194 34.59 -20.66 41.65
N ILE A 195 35.24 -20.37 40.53
CA ILE A 195 36.22 -19.28 40.45
C ILE A 195 35.53 -17.93 40.44
N ILE A 196 34.48 -17.77 39.65
CA ILE A 196 33.73 -16.52 39.53
C ILE A 196 32.99 -16.19 40.83
N ASP A 197 32.43 -17.18 41.52
CA ASP A 197 31.69 -17.01 42.79
C ASP A 197 32.58 -16.55 43.96
N MET A 198 33.91 -16.63 43.84
CA MET A 198 34.81 -16.00 44.80
C MET A 198 34.85 -14.47 44.69
N PHE A 199 34.35 -13.93 43.58
CA PHE A 199 34.26 -12.50 43.33
C PHE A 199 32.82 -12.04 43.50
N ASP A 200 32.63 -10.91 44.18
CA ASP A 200 31.32 -10.28 44.36
C ASP A 200 30.92 -9.54 43.07
N LEU A 201 30.59 -10.31 42.03
CA LEU A 201 30.06 -9.78 40.77
C LEU A 201 28.57 -9.52 40.89
N GLU A 202 28.10 -8.46 40.25
CA GLU A 202 26.67 -8.22 40.10
C GLU A 202 26.00 -9.38 39.37
N GLU A 203 24.83 -9.81 39.86
CA GLU A 203 24.09 -10.98 39.37
C GLU A 203 23.91 -11.01 37.84
N ASN A 204 23.58 -9.86 37.24
CA ASN A 204 23.40 -9.77 35.79
C ASN A 204 24.70 -10.04 35.01
N VAL A 205 25.85 -9.59 35.55
CA VAL A 205 27.17 -9.81 34.94
C VAL A 205 27.60 -11.26 35.15
N ARG A 206 27.43 -11.79 36.37
CA ARG A 206 27.68 -13.20 36.69
C ARG A 206 26.91 -14.11 35.73
N SER A 207 25.62 -13.83 35.53
CA SER A 207 24.76 -14.64 34.66
C SER A 207 25.23 -14.66 33.20
N TRP A 208 25.79 -13.57 32.68
CA TRP A 208 26.36 -13.55 31.32
C TRP A 208 27.71 -14.26 31.18
N VAL A 209 28.47 -14.40 32.27
CA VAL A 209 29.79 -15.04 32.26
C VAL A 209 29.70 -16.53 32.59
N VAL A 210 28.73 -16.92 33.41
CA VAL A 210 28.57 -18.29 33.95
C VAL A 210 27.30 -18.96 33.41
N ASP A 211 26.12 -18.44 33.74
CA ASP A 211 24.86 -19.17 33.49
C ASP A 211 24.50 -19.28 32.00
N LYS A 212 24.66 -18.17 31.27
CA LYS A 212 24.28 -18.04 29.86
C LYS A 212 25.34 -18.56 28.91
N VAL A 213 26.57 -18.77 29.38
CA VAL A 213 27.70 -19.15 28.55
C VAL A 213 28.35 -20.40 29.12
N LYS A 214 27.98 -21.54 28.57
CA LYS A 214 28.50 -22.85 28.97
C LYS A 214 29.59 -23.29 28.01
N ALA A 215 30.65 -23.89 28.55
CA ALA A 215 31.76 -24.43 27.79
C ALA A 215 32.27 -25.70 28.47
N ASP A 216 32.83 -26.61 27.68
CA ASP A 216 33.39 -27.86 28.22
C ASP A 216 34.75 -27.61 28.90
N GLN A 217 35.51 -26.63 28.40
CA GLN A 217 36.82 -26.23 28.95
C GLN A 217 37.06 -24.73 28.88
N TYR A 218 37.78 -24.23 29.87
CA TYR A 218 38.20 -22.84 30.01
C TYR A 218 39.72 -22.76 30.13
N LYS A 219 40.33 -21.70 29.59
CA LYS A 219 41.76 -21.41 29.79
C LYS A 219 41.98 -19.91 29.98
N LEU A 220 42.51 -19.51 31.13
CA LEU A 220 42.93 -18.14 31.37
C LEU A 220 44.24 -17.88 30.63
N ARG A 221 44.16 -17.21 29.47
CA ARG A 221 45.35 -16.89 28.68
C ARG A 221 46.17 -15.80 29.33
N SER A 222 45.49 -14.78 29.84
CA SER A 222 46.14 -13.72 30.63
C SER A 222 45.11 -13.00 31.50
N LEU A 223 45.51 -12.61 32.70
CA LEU A 223 44.83 -11.63 33.53
C LEU A 223 45.91 -10.73 34.12
N THR A 224 46.05 -9.53 33.58
CA THR A 224 47.03 -8.55 34.03
C THR A 224 46.32 -7.33 34.60
N GLY A 225 46.86 -6.75 35.65
CA GLY A 225 46.28 -5.55 36.24
C GLY A 225 47.27 -4.75 37.05
N LYS A 226 46.82 -3.54 37.39
CA LYS A 226 47.54 -2.62 38.27
C LYS A 226 46.64 -2.20 39.41
N GLY A 227 47.24 -1.69 40.47
CA GLY A 227 46.50 -1.05 41.54
C GLY A 227 47.40 -0.28 42.47
N THR A 228 46.77 0.47 43.37
CA THR A 228 47.49 1.29 44.34
C THR A 228 47.06 0.97 45.76
N LEU A 229 48.01 0.97 46.67
CA LEU A 229 47.74 0.90 48.10
C LEU A 229 47.32 2.29 48.61
N LYS A 230 46.08 2.41 49.08
CA LYS A 230 45.57 3.62 49.75
C LYS A 230 45.02 3.23 51.13
N ASN A 231 45.48 3.90 52.19
CA ASN A 231 45.06 3.66 53.57
C ASN A 231 45.14 2.18 54.02
N GLY A 232 46.14 1.43 53.54
CA GLY A 232 46.29 0.00 53.88
C GLY A 232 45.41 -0.96 53.10
N THR A 233 44.57 -0.45 52.19
CA THR A 233 43.72 -1.24 51.30
C THR A 233 44.26 -1.22 49.87
N PHE A 234 44.22 -2.37 49.19
CA PHE A 234 44.52 -2.45 47.77
C PHE A 234 43.33 -1.92 46.98
N LYS A 235 43.55 -0.86 46.20
CA LYS A 235 42.57 -0.33 45.25
C LYS A 235 43.01 -0.71 43.85
N MET A 236 42.28 -1.64 43.23
CA MET A 236 42.50 -2.03 41.84
C MET A 236 42.26 -0.85 40.90
N ASP A 237 43.11 -0.72 39.91
CA ASP A 237 42.88 0.14 38.74
C ASP A 237 42.16 -0.69 37.68
N PHE A 238 40.84 -0.54 37.63
CA PHE A 238 39.98 -1.30 36.71
C PHE A 238 40.16 -0.90 35.24
N ASP A 239 40.75 0.27 34.97
CA ASP A 239 41.09 0.70 33.60
C ASP A 239 42.35 0.00 33.10
N ALA A 240 43.29 -0.31 34.01
CA ALA A 240 44.51 -1.07 33.71
C ALA A 240 44.30 -2.60 33.72
N LEU A 241 43.14 -3.08 34.18
CA LEU A 241 42.80 -4.50 34.21
C LEU A 241 42.48 -5.00 32.79
N ASN A 242 43.21 -6.03 32.37
CA ASN A 242 43.02 -6.72 31.09
C ASN A 242 42.98 -8.22 31.32
N GLY A 243 41.98 -8.89 30.75
CA GLY A 243 41.80 -10.33 30.87
C GLY A 243 41.45 -10.96 29.55
N GLU A 244 41.97 -12.16 29.28
CA GLU A 244 41.66 -12.97 28.10
C GLU A 244 41.44 -14.42 28.54
N VAL A 245 40.23 -14.93 28.29
CA VAL A 245 39.84 -16.31 28.62
C VAL A 245 39.36 -16.99 27.34
N LEU A 246 39.91 -18.18 27.05
CA LEU A 246 39.44 -19.04 25.97
C LEU A 246 38.37 -20.00 26.51
N PHE A 247 37.24 -20.04 25.83
CA PHE A 247 36.17 -21.01 26.05
C PHE A 247 36.15 -21.99 24.87
N THR A 248 36.04 -23.30 25.12
CA THR A 248 36.03 -24.36 24.10
C THR A 248 34.72 -25.14 24.15
N ASP A 249 34.18 -25.47 22.97
CA ASP A 249 32.90 -26.16 22.78
C ASP A 249 31.75 -25.48 23.51
N THR A 250 31.36 -24.32 22.98
CA THR A 250 30.57 -23.33 23.72
C THR A 250 29.11 -23.28 23.29
N GLN A 251 28.23 -23.12 24.28
CA GLN A 251 26.79 -22.93 24.12
C GLN A 251 26.38 -21.62 24.79
N ILE A 252 25.80 -20.70 24.02
CA ILE A 252 25.45 -19.36 24.48
C ILE A 252 23.93 -19.17 24.41
N HIS A 253 23.29 -19.04 25.58
CA HIS A 253 21.87 -18.82 25.74
C HIS A 253 21.55 -17.33 25.89
N PHE A 254 21.19 -16.67 24.79
CA PHE A 254 20.91 -15.23 24.78
C PHE A 254 19.60 -14.86 25.49
N LYS A 255 18.60 -15.75 25.42
CA LYS A 255 17.30 -15.60 26.07
C LYS A 255 16.76 -16.98 26.43
N GLU A 256 15.99 -17.04 27.51
CA GLU A 256 15.25 -18.24 27.92
C GLU A 256 14.30 -18.69 26.80
N GLU A 257 14.08 -20.01 26.69
CA GLU A 257 13.26 -20.66 25.65
C GLU A 257 13.80 -20.60 24.21
N LEU A 258 14.91 -19.89 23.94
CA LEU A 258 15.59 -19.93 22.64
C LEU A 258 16.70 -20.99 22.61
N PRO A 259 16.91 -21.67 21.47
CA PRO A 259 18.10 -22.50 21.24
C PRO A 259 19.40 -21.73 21.49
N PRO A 260 20.47 -22.38 21.96
CA PRO A 260 21.75 -21.72 22.14
C PRO A 260 22.43 -21.41 20.79
N VAL A 261 23.25 -20.38 20.77
CA VAL A 261 24.29 -20.23 19.74
C VAL A 261 25.42 -21.18 20.07
N LEU A 262 25.82 -21.97 19.08
CA LEU A 262 26.91 -22.92 19.18
C LEU A 262 28.17 -22.32 18.54
N ALA A 263 29.30 -22.40 19.22
CA ALA A 263 30.59 -22.04 18.64
C ALA A 263 31.69 -23.00 19.12
N PRO A 264 32.55 -23.53 18.23
CA PRO A 264 33.66 -24.40 18.63
C PRO A 264 34.59 -23.77 19.69
N SER A 265 34.73 -22.44 19.67
CA SER A 265 35.45 -21.71 20.71
C SER A 265 35.14 -20.23 20.63
N PHE A 266 35.35 -19.50 21.72
CA PHE A 266 35.45 -18.03 21.66
C PHE A 266 36.44 -17.50 22.68
N ILE A 267 36.92 -16.29 22.43
CA ILE A 267 37.79 -15.56 23.35
C ILE A 267 36.96 -14.47 24.04
N LEU A 268 36.91 -14.52 25.37
CA LEU A 268 36.36 -13.45 26.20
C LEU A 268 37.49 -12.50 26.59
N THR A 269 37.41 -11.26 26.13
CA THR A 269 38.37 -10.21 26.49
C THR A 269 37.72 -9.20 27.42
N TYR A 270 38.31 -8.97 28.59
CA TYR A 270 38.01 -7.82 29.46
C TYR A 270 39.04 -6.71 29.20
N ARG A 271 38.58 -5.50 28.87
CA ARG A 271 39.42 -4.29 28.77
C ARG A 271 38.54 -3.04 28.88
N ASN A 272 39.08 -1.96 29.46
CA ASN A 272 38.38 -0.67 29.58
C ASN A 272 36.94 -0.79 30.14
N GLY A 273 36.74 -1.63 31.15
CA GLY A 273 35.42 -1.83 31.78
C GLY A 273 34.37 -2.55 30.91
N GLY A 274 34.77 -3.19 29.80
CA GLY A 274 33.89 -3.95 28.92
C GLY A 274 34.36 -5.39 28.67
N LEU A 275 33.41 -6.28 28.41
CA LEU A 275 33.61 -7.66 27.98
C LEU A 275 33.32 -7.77 26.48
N TYR A 276 34.22 -8.39 25.74
CA TYR A 276 34.13 -8.58 24.29
C TYR A 276 34.21 -10.07 23.97
N PHE A 277 33.27 -10.57 23.16
CA PHE A 277 33.15 -11.98 22.82
C PHE A 277 33.56 -12.17 21.36
N ASP A 278 34.74 -12.75 21.15
CA ASP A 278 35.27 -13.05 19.82
C ASP A 278 34.99 -14.53 19.48
N LEU A 279 33.80 -14.76 18.91
CA LEU A 279 33.27 -16.07 18.53
C LEU A 279 33.95 -16.60 17.27
N LYS A 280 34.40 -17.86 17.31
CA LYS A 280 34.89 -18.58 16.13
C LYS A 280 33.75 -19.40 15.53
N ASP A 281 33.47 -19.20 14.25
CA ASP A 281 32.47 -19.93 13.44
C ASP A 281 31.10 -20.13 14.16
N PRO A 282 30.48 -19.07 14.71
CA PRO A 282 29.23 -19.21 15.47
C PRO A 282 28.06 -19.63 14.58
N THR A 283 27.21 -20.50 15.11
CA THR A 283 26.00 -20.99 14.43
C THR A 283 24.77 -20.94 15.34
N TYR A 284 23.60 -20.70 14.76
CA TYR A 284 22.31 -20.75 15.45
C TYR A 284 21.34 -21.58 14.63
N GLU A 285 20.88 -22.71 15.18
CA GLU A 285 20.06 -23.70 14.45
C GLU A 285 20.63 -24.09 13.07
N GLY A 286 21.96 -24.21 12.96
CA GLY A 286 22.65 -24.54 11.70
C GLY A 286 22.89 -23.36 10.75
N ILE A 287 22.42 -22.15 11.09
CA ILE A 287 22.67 -20.92 10.34
C ILE A 287 23.99 -20.31 10.80
N SER A 288 24.93 -20.06 9.87
CA SER A 288 26.16 -19.31 10.18
C SER A 288 25.84 -17.87 10.60
N LEU A 289 26.48 -17.45 11.69
CA LEU A 289 26.45 -16.11 12.23
C LEU A 289 27.80 -15.39 12.07
N ASP A 290 28.59 -15.77 11.06
CA ASP A 290 29.93 -15.22 10.86
C ASP A 290 29.94 -13.69 10.74
N GLY A 291 30.91 -13.08 11.43
CA GLY A 291 31.02 -11.62 11.53
C GLY A 291 30.02 -10.96 12.48
N SER A 292 29.25 -11.76 13.23
CA SER A 292 28.50 -11.30 14.39
C SER A 292 29.44 -10.92 15.55
N LYS A 293 28.99 -10.01 16.40
CA LYS A 293 29.74 -9.53 17.57
C LYS A 293 28.82 -9.36 18.77
N VAL A 294 29.36 -9.67 19.95
CA VAL A 294 28.69 -9.47 21.23
C VAL A 294 29.66 -8.75 22.16
N SER A 295 29.16 -7.77 22.89
CA SER A 295 29.94 -7.08 23.93
C SER A 295 29.04 -6.57 25.04
N ILE A 296 29.54 -6.56 26.27
CA ILE A 296 28.91 -5.91 27.42
C ILE A 296 29.80 -4.74 27.81
N LEU A 297 29.27 -3.52 27.75
CA LEU A 297 30.00 -2.29 28.01
C LEU A 297 29.60 -1.71 29.37
N ASN A 298 30.51 -0.93 29.97
CA ASN A 298 30.29 -0.22 31.23
C ASN A 298 29.89 -1.14 32.40
N LEU A 299 30.58 -2.27 32.57
CA LEU A 299 30.26 -3.30 33.57
C LEU A 299 30.21 -2.78 35.02
N LEU A 300 31.00 -1.76 35.32
CA LEU A 300 31.13 -1.21 36.66
C LEU A 300 30.16 -0.04 36.94
N ASN A 301 29.35 0.36 35.96
CA ASN A 301 28.47 1.53 36.06
C ASN A 301 26.99 1.13 36.06
N ALA A 302 26.10 2.05 36.43
CA ALA A 302 24.65 1.82 36.36
C ALA A 302 24.16 1.58 34.91
N ASP A 303 24.85 2.17 33.94
CA ASP A 303 24.54 2.08 32.50
C ASP A 303 25.28 0.92 31.84
N THR A 304 25.15 -0.30 32.39
CA THR A 304 25.71 -1.51 31.75
C THR A 304 24.83 -1.92 30.57
N HIS A 305 25.42 -2.01 29.38
CA HIS A 305 24.71 -2.31 28.13
C HIS A 305 25.27 -3.54 27.41
N LEU A 306 24.39 -4.45 27.03
CA LEU A 306 24.67 -5.51 26.06
C LEU A 306 24.47 -4.94 24.65
N LYS A 307 25.54 -4.99 23.86
CA LYS A 307 25.53 -4.68 22.43
C LYS A 307 25.59 -5.98 21.64
N LEU A 308 24.55 -6.22 20.84
CA LEU A 308 24.50 -7.32 19.89
C LEU A 308 24.63 -6.78 18.48
N LYS A 309 25.43 -7.45 17.66
CA LYS A 309 25.49 -7.24 16.21
C LYS A 309 25.46 -8.60 15.56
N ILE A 310 24.29 -9.04 15.14
CA ILE A 310 24.07 -10.33 14.51
C ILE A 310 24.04 -10.13 13.00
N LYS A 311 24.85 -10.91 12.28
CA LYS A 311 24.87 -10.97 10.83
C LYS A 311 24.50 -12.37 10.38
N SER A 312 23.69 -12.44 9.32
CA SER A 312 23.36 -13.70 8.68
C SER A 312 23.16 -13.48 7.18
N ASP A 313 23.58 -14.46 6.38
CA ASP A 313 23.28 -14.55 4.94
C ASP A 313 22.49 -15.84 4.69
N HIS A 314 21.23 -15.80 5.11
CA HIS A 314 20.31 -16.93 5.06
C HIS A 314 18.91 -16.48 4.65
N ARG A 315 18.03 -17.42 4.34
CA ARG A 315 16.61 -17.12 4.13
C ARG A 315 15.98 -16.68 5.45
N PHE A 316 15.07 -15.70 5.36
CA PHE A 316 14.27 -15.20 6.48
C PHE A 316 13.14 -16.19 6.79
N GLU A 317 13.49 -17.32 7.40
CA GLU A 317 12.56 -18.42 7.76
C GLU A 317 12.05 -18.28 9.20
N ASP A 318 11.20 -19.21 9.64
CA ASP A 318 10.56 -19.23 10.96
C ASP A 318 11.57 -19.08 12.11
N THR A 319 12.76 -19.67 12.00
CA THR A 319 13.87 -19.50 12.96
C THR A 319 14.18 -18.03 13.24
N MET A 320 14.30 -17.19 12.19
CA MET A 320 14.59 -15.76 12.34
C MET A 320 13.35 -14.98 12.82
N GLN A 321 12.15 -15.38 12.40
CA GLN A 321 10.91 -14.77 12.88
C GLN A 321 10.69 -15.04 14.37
N ASN A 322 10.97 -16.27 14.84
CA ASN A 322 10.86 -16.66 16.24
C ASN A 322 11.87 -15.91 17.10
N LEU A 323 13.09 -15.73 16.60
CA LEU A 323 14.09 -14.88 17.25
C LEU A 323 13.59 -13.44 17.43
N LEU A 324 13.01 -12.83 16.39
CA LEU A 324 12.47 -11.47 16.48
C LEU A 324 11.22 -11.37 17.38
N LYS A 325 10.32 -12.34 17.30
CA LYS A 325 9.14 -12.45 18.19
C LYS A 325 9.54 -12.55 19.65
N ALA A 326 10.64 -13.23 19.96
CA ALA A 326 11.16 -13.30 21.31
C ALA A 326 11.59 -11.92 21.84
N TYR A 327 11.79 -10.91 21.00
CA TYR A 327 12.03 -9.51 21.42
C TYR A 327 10.82 -8.60 21.16
N ASP A 328 9.62 -9.17 21.05
CA ASP A 328 8.36 -8.46 20.73
C ASP A 328 8.40 -7.69 19.39
N ILE A 329 9.30 -8.10 18.48
CA ILE A 329 9.40 -7.54 17.12
C ILE A 329 8.61 -8.43 16.17
N VAL A 330 7.41 -7.98 15.80
CA VAL A 330 6.57 -8.67 14.80
C VAL A 330 6.68 -7.96 13.46
N LEU A 331 7.29 -8.63 12.47
CA LEU A 331 7.32 -8.17 11.08
C LEU A 331 6.26 -8.92 10.26
N PRO A 332 5.41 -8.23 9.49
CA PRO A 332 4.36 -8.87 8.69
C PRO A 332 4.92 -9.39 7.35
N LEU A 333 6.04 -10.10 7.35
CA LEU A 333 6.76 -10.50 6.14
C LEU A 333 7.08 -11.99 6.22
N ASP A 334 6.60 -12.76 5.25
CA ASP A 334 6.92 -14.18 5.12
C ASP A 334 7.70 -14.42 3.81
N GLN A 335 8.94 -14.91 3.91
CA GLN A 335 9.80 -15.10 2.76
C GLN A 335 9.68 -16.52 2.21
N GLN A 336 9.17 -16.63 0.99
CA GLN A 336 8.94 -17.92 0.33
C GLN A 336 10.19 -18.45 -0.39
N SER A 337 11.08 -17.57 -0.86
CA SER A 337 12.30 -17.99 -1.58
C SER A 337 13.41 -16.93 -1.54
N GLY A 338 14.65 -17.36 -1.83
CA GLY A 338 15.84 -16.50 -1.91
C GLY A 338 16.58 -16.33 -0.59
N LYS A 339 17.85 -15.92 -0.65
CA LYS A 339 18.64 -15.55 0.53
C LYS A 339 18.55 -14.05 0.79
N VAL A 340 18.59 -13.65 2.06
CA VAL A 340 18.69 -12.24 2.44
C VAL A 340 19.87 -12.03 3.35
N LYS A 341 20.52 -10.86 3.23
CA LYS A 341 21.54 -10.46 4.18
C LYS A 341 20.88 -9.68 5.29
N VAL A 342 20.92 -10.22 6.49
CA VAL A 342 20.33 -9.62 7.69
C VAL A 342 21.45 -9.07 8.56
N LEU A 343 21.28 -7.83 9.00
CA LEU A 343 22.03 -7.21 10.07
C LEU A 343 21.04 -6.82 11.16
N PHE A 344 21.08 -7.52 12.28
CA PHE A 344 20.33 -7.18 13.49
C PHE A 344 21.30 -6.57 14.51
N MET A 345 20.95 -5.42 15.06
CA MET A 345 21.69 -4.77 16.12
C MET A 345 20.76 -4.49 17.28
N ALA A 346 21.18 -4.85 18.49
CA ALA A 346 20.43 -4.57 19.70
C ALA A 346 21.33 -3.88 20.74
N ASP A 347 20.71 -2.97 21.47
CA ASP A 347 21.30 -2.28 22.61
C ASP A 347 20.37 -2.44 23.81
N LEU A 348 20.74 -3.34 24.72
CA LEU A 348 19.90 -3.73 25.85
C LEU A 348 20.58 -3.30 27.14
N ALA A 349 19.92 -2.46 27.93
CA ALA A 349 20.40 -2.19 29.28
C ALA A 349 20.20 -3.43 30.16
N LEU A 350 21.21 -3.78 30.96
CA LEU A 350 21.14 -4.94 31.85
C LEU A 350 20.54 -4.59 33.22
N LYS A 351 20.49 -3.30 33.59
CA LYS A 351 20.00 -2.83 34.90
C LYS A 351 18.65 -2.10 34.85
N ASN A 352 18.10 -1.87 33.67
CA ASN A 352 16.82 -1.19 33.48
C ASN A 352 16.11 -1.71 32.21
N SER A 353 14.92 -1.19 31.92
CA SER A 353 14.08 -1.67 30.81
C SER A 353 14.41 -1.07 29.44
N TYR A 354 15.53 -0.36 29.28
CA TYR A 354 15.91 0.25 28.00
C TYR A 354 16.31 -0.81 26.97
N GLN A 355 15.70 -0.73 25.80
CA GLN A 355 15.99 -1.59 24.65
C GLN A 355 15.90 -0.75 23.37
N ASP A 356 16.91 -0.84 22.51
CA ASP A 356 16.89 -0.27 21.16
C ASP A 356 17.29 -1.34 20.14
N PHE A 357 16.59 -1.34 19.01
CA PHE A 357 16.73 -2.35 17.97
C PHE A 357 16.85 -1.70 16.59
N PHE A 358 17.81 -2.19 15.83
CA PHE A 358 18.00 -1.85 14.44
C PHE A 358 18.08 -3.13 13.60
N VAL A 359 17.28 -3.20 12.55
CA VAL A 359 17.29 -4.34 11.61
C VAL A 359 17.49 -3.79 10.21
N ASN A 360 18.45 -4.34 9.48
CA ASN A 360 18.66 -4.04 8.06
C ASN A 360 18.63 -5.35 7.28
N VAL A 361 17.74 -5.43 6.31
CA VAL A 361 17.56 -6.59 5.44
C VAL A 361 17.82 -6.16 4.01
N ASP A 362 18.86 -6.72 3.42
CA ASP A 362 19.17 -6.58 2.00
C ASP A 362 18.61 -7.77 1.24
N PHE A 363 17.58 -7.51 0.44
CA PHE A 363 16.92 -8.48 -0.40
C PHE A 363 17.72 -8.73 -1.67
N SER A 364 18.05 -9.99 -1.90
CA SER A 364 18.35 -10.49 -3.24
C SER A 364 17.06 -10.94 -3.94
N LYS A 365 17.15 -11.59 -5.10
CA LYS A 365 15.98 -12.11 -5.81
C LYS A 365 15.20 -13.05 -4.88
N SER A 366 14.00 -12.64 -4.49
CA SER A 366 13.22 -13.27 -3.43
C SER A 366 11.73 -13.07 -3.67
N ASP A 367 10.94 -14.05 -3.25
CA ASP A 367 9.50 -13.93 -3.20
C ASP A 367 9.07 -13.69 -1.76
N VAL A 368 8.35 -12.59 -1.53
CA VAL A 368 7.82 -12.23 -0.21
C VAL A 368 6.29 -12.29 -0.24
N LEU A 369 5.70 -12.95 0.74
CA LEU A 369 4.27 -13.01 0.96
C LEU A 369 3.87 -11.97 2.00
N LEU A 370 2.86 -11.16 1.68
CA LEU A 370 2.21 -10.25 2.62
C LEU A 370 0.72 -10.64 2.66
N GLY A 371 0.30 -11.32 3.72
CA GLY A 371 -1.02 -11.94 3.80
C GLY A 371 -1.15 -13.08 2.79
N LYS A 372 -2.04 -12.95 1.80
CA LYS A 372 -2.22 -13.91 0.70
C LYS A 372 -1.55 -13.46 -0.61
N THR A 373 -0.95 -12.27 -0.63
CA THR A 373 -0.44 -11.66 -1.86
C THR A 373 1.06 -11.87 -1.97
N LYS A 374 1.49 -12.39 -3.12
CA LYS A 374 2.90 -12.61 -3.45
C LYS A 374 3.49 -11.34 -4.07
N PHE A 375 4.64 -10.92 -3.56
CA PHE A 375 5.43 -9.79 -4.05
C PHE A 375 6.81 -10.28 -4.49
N PRO A 376 7.04 -10.47 -5.79
CA PRO A 376 8.37 -10.82 -6.30
C PRO A 376 9.29 -9.61 -6.23
N ILE A 377 10.32 -9.70 -5.40
CA ILE A 377 11.36 -8.68 -5.21
C ILE A 377 12.61 -9.13 -5.96
N THR A 378 13.15 -8.26 -6.81
CA THR A 378 14.40 -8.53 -7.53
C THR A 378 15.63 -8.09 -6.74
N LYS A 379 15.53 -6.94 -6.06
CA LYS A 379 16.52 -6.41 -5.11
C LYS A 379 15.89 -5.30 -4.27
N GLY A 380 16.50 -4.98 -3.14
CA GLY A 380 16.21 -3.77 -2.39
C GLY A 380 16.57 -3.88 -0.92
N ASN A 381 16.31 -2.83 -0.15
CA ASN A 381 16.72 -2.75 1.24
C ASN A 381 15.53 -2.35 2.14
N VAL A 382 15.41 -3.01 3.28
CA VAL A 382 14.43 -2.70 4.32
C VAL A 382 15.16 -2.45 5.63
N GLN A 383 14.86 -1.32 6.27
CA GLN A 383 15.46 -0.92 7.54
C GLN A 383 14.37 -0.70 8.59
N TYR A 384 14.45 -1.38 9.73
CA TYR A 384 13.69 -1.09 10.94
C TYR A 384 14.56 -0.29 11.91
N ASN A 385 14.06 0.84 12.39
CA ASN A 385 14.71 1.63 13.44
C ASN A 385 13.65 2.39 14.25
N LYS A 386 13.64 2.21 15.58
CA LYS A 386 12.75 2.94 16.52
C LYS A 386 11.27 2.94 16.13
N GLY A 387 10.75 1.79 15.67
CA GLY A 387 9.35 1.61 15.27
C GLY A 387 9.00 2.13 13.86
N LEU A 388 9.98 2.60 13.09
CA LEU A 388 9.83 3.01 11.70
C LEU A 388 10.51 2.00 10.77
N ILE A 389 9.75 1.48 9.80
CA ILE A 389 10.27 0.65 8.71
C ILE A 389 10.46 1.55 7.49
N THR A 390 11.65 1.54 6.90
CA THR A 390 11.97 2.27 5.67
C THR A 390 12.26 1.27 4.56
N LEU A 391 11.53 1.40 3.45
CA LEU A 391 11.78 0.68 2.21
C LEU A 391 12.65 1.58 1.31
N LYS A 392 13.80 1.06 0.85
CA LYS A 392 14.70 1.77 -0.06
C LYS A 392 14.95 0.92 -1.28
N ASN A 393 14.62 1.46 -2.45
CA ASN A 393 14.87 0.86 -3.74
C ASN A 393 14.37 -0.59 -3.84
N ILE A 394 13.13 -0.87 -3.39
CA ILE A 394 12.53 -2.20 -3.52
C ILE A 394 12.05 -2.37 -4.96
N TYR A 395 12.78 -3.16 -5.76
CA TYR A 395 12.43 -3.39 -7.16
C TYR A 395 11.47 -4.57 -7.30
N LEU A 396 10.24 -4.27 -7.68
CA LEU A 396 9.15 -5.21 -7.86
C LEU A 396 8.99 -5.55 -9.34
N LYS A 397 8.83 -6.85 -9.65
CA LYS A 397 8.56 -7.31 -11.02
C LYS A 397 7.63 -8.51 -11.02
N ASP A 398 6.41 -8.28 -11.48
CA ASP A 398 5.36 -9.27 -11.66
C ASP A 398 4.72 -9.13 -13.06
N THR A 399 3.74 -9.97 -13.38
CA THR A 399 2.96 -9.90 -14.61
C THR A 399 2.23 -8.56 -14.71
N PHE A 400 1.60 -8.12 -13.62
CA PHE A 400 0.75 -6.92 -13.59
C PHE A 400 1.49 -5.61 -13.35
N TYR A 401 2.69 -5.66 -12.76
CA TYR A 401 3.44 -4.44 -12.41
C TYR A 401 4.95 -4.64 -12.47
N GLU A 402 5.68 -3.58 -12.84
CA GLU A 402 7.13 -3.50 -12.76
C GLU A 402 7.50 -2.09 -12.30
N GLY A 403 8.36 -1.98 -11.30
CA GLY A 403 8.78 -0.67 -10.81
C GLY A 403 9.64 -0.72 -9.55
N LYS A 404 9.99 0.47 -9.06
CA LYS A 404 10.76 0.65 -7.83
C LYS A 404 9.87 1.28 -6.75
N LEU A 405 9.80 0.66 -5.59
CA LEU A 405 9.06 1.09 -4.42
C LEU A 405 10.02 1.64 -3.36
N ASP A 406 9.78 2.88 -2.96
CA ASP A 406 10.39 3.54 -1.81
C ASP A 406 9.30 3.91 -0.81
N GLY A 407 9.61 3.99 0.48
CA GLY A 407 8.63 4.49 1.45
C GLY A 407 8.97 4.29 2.90
N LYS A 408 8.06 4.73 3.76
CA LYS A 408 8.18 4.66 5.22
C LYS A 408 6.88 4.16 5.82
N LEU A 409 6.99 3.29 6.81
CA LEU A 409 5.91 2.65 7.53
C LEU A 409 6.13 2.87 9.03
N ASP A 410 5.22 3.58 9.68
CA ASP A 410 5.18 3.76 11.12
C ASP A 410 4.36 2.61 11.73
N VAL A 411 5.04 1.67 12.39
CA VAL A 411 4.43 0.45 12.92
C VAL A 411 3.45 0.76 14.05
N LYS A 412 3.77 1.76 14.89
CA LYS A 412 2.91 2.16 16.01
C LYS A 412 1.65 2.87 15.53
N LYS A 413 1.78 3.76 14.54
CA LYS A 413 0.64 4.48 13.96
C LYS A 413 -0.14 3.66 12.94
N LYS A 414 0.36 2.48 12.55
CA LYS A 414 -0.22 1.62 11.51
C LYS A 414 -0.48 2.39 10.20
N LYS A 415 0.46 3.24 9.81
CA LYS A 415 0.39 4.12 8.63
C LYS A 415 1.66 4.01 7.79
N ALA A 416 1.50 4.12 6.48
CA ALA A 416 2.60 4.08 5.53
C ALA A 416 2.44 5.12 4.44
N ASP A 417 3.57 5.69 4.02
CA ASP A 417 3.71 6.56 2.87
C ASP A 417 4.67 5.90 1.88
N PHE A 418 4.17 5.63 0.69
CA PHE A 418 4.90 4.93 -0.36
C PHE A 418 4.97 5.77 -1.63
N LEU A 419 6.06 5.58 -2.35
CA LEU A 419 6.32 6.15 -3.66
C LEU A 419 6.70 5.01 -4.60
N PHE A 420 5.84 4.74 -5.58
CA PHE A 420 6.11 3.72 -6.58
C PHE A 420 6.46 4.38 -7.91
N ASP A 421 7.73 4.28 -8.30
CA ASP A 421 8.20 4.63 -9.64
C ASP A 421 7.84 3.47 -10.57
N ALA A 422 6.61 3.51 -11.09
CA ALA A 422 6.06 2.48 -11.95
C ALA A 422 6.67 2.57 -13.34
N LYS A 423 7.42 1.54 -13.75
CA LYS A 423 7.77 1.35 -15.15
C LYS A 423 6.54 0.89 -15.94
N ARG A 424 5.74 0.01 -15.34
CA ARG A 424 4.47 -0.49 -15.88
C ARG A 424 3.51 -0.88 -14.76
N ILE A 425 2.24 -0.54 -14.89
CA ILE A 425 1.10 -1.15 -14.20
C ILE A 425 0.06 -1.48 -15.27
N THR A 426 -0.37 -2.73 -15.32
CA THR A 426 -1.37 -3.23 -16.28
C THR A 426 -2.43 -4.05 -15.55
N LEU A 427 -3.70 -3.77 -15.81
CA LEU A 427 -4.83 -4.57 -15.34
C LEU A 427 -5.64 -5.08 -16.53
N GLY A 428 -6.03 -6.35 -16.45
CA GLY A 428 -6.73 -7.09 -17.51
C GLY A 428 -6.25 -8.53 -17.60
N ASP A 429 -6.75 -9.25 -18.59
CA ASP A 429 -6.25 -10.58 -18.97
C ASP A 429 -5.40 -10.50 -20.24
N GLU A 430 -4.85 -11.63 -20.70
CA GLU A 430 -4.00 -11.69 -21.90
C GLU A 430 -4.72 -11.24 -23.18
N LYS A 431 -6.05 -11.27 -23.20
CA LYS A 431 -6.88 -10.94 -24.37
C LYS A 431 -7.36 -9.50 -24.33
N GLU A 432 -7.62 -8.95 -23.15
CA GLU A 432 -8.25 -7.65 -22.98
C GLU A 432 -7.62 -6.89 -21.79
N THR A 433 -6.70 -5.98 -22.11
CA THR A 433 -6.10 -5.06 -21.13
C THR A 433 -6.94 -3.79 -21.04
N PHE A 434 -7.47 -3.46 -19.85
CA PHE A 434 -8.35 -2.29 -19.65
C PHE A 434 -7.69 -1.13 -18.91
N PHE A 435 -6.51 -1.32 -18.31
CA PHE A 435 -5.76 -0.24 -17.67
C PHE A 435 -4.26 -0.40 -17.95
N ILE A 436 -3.61 0.69 -18.38
CA ILE A 436 -2.19 0.73 -18.69
C ILE A 436 -1.60 2.06 -18.19
N LEU A 437 -0.66 1.98 -17.27
CA LEU A 437 0.11 3.12 -16.75
C LEU A 437 1.59 2.80 -16.89
N ASN A 438 2.32 3.64 -17.63
CA ASN A 438 3.73 3.42 -17.96
C ASN A 438 4.58 4.63 -17.56
N ASN A 439 5.74 4.36 -16.96
CA ASN A 439 6.75 5.38 -16.60
C ASN A 439 6.19 6.55 -15.77
N GLU A 440 5.46 6.23 -14.71
CA GLU A 440 4.82 7.22 -13.85
C GLU A 440 5.18 7.00 -12.39
N THR A 441 5.50 8.08 -11.69
CA THR A 441 5.63 8.05 -10.23
C THR A 441 4.25 8.14 -9.59
N VAL A 442 3.91 7.16 -8.76
CA VAL A 442 2.61 6.99 -8.11
C VAL A 442 2.81 7.02 -6.59
N PRO A 443 2.59 8.18 -5.94
CA PRO A 443 2.55 8.24 -4.48
C PRO A 443 1.24 7.60 -3.98
N PHE A 444 1.32 6.83 -2.91
CA PHE A 444 0.15 6.29 -2.24
C PHE A 444 0.36 6.14 -0.74
N THR A 445 -0.73 6.25 0.02
CA THR A 445 -0.70 6.08 1.48
C THR A 445 -1.54 4.90 1.89
N LEU A 446 -1.10 4.18 2.92
CA LEU A 446 -1.76 3.02 3.49
C LEU A 446 -2.06 3.31 4.97
N ASN A 447 -3.30 3.09 5.38
CA ASN A 447 -3.70 3.03 6.79
C ASN A 447 -4.33 1.64 7.03
N TYR A 448 -3.88 0.94 8.07
CA TYR A 448 -4.33 -0.40 8.43
C TYR A 448 -4.65 -0.52 9.93
N GLU A 449 -5.06 0.58 10.57
CA GLU A 449 -5.37 0.60 12.00
C GLU A 449 -6.56 -0.28 12.40
N ASN A 450 -7.67 -0.12 11.66
CA ASN A 450 -8.90 -0.91 11.80
C ASN A 450 -9.25 -1.62 10.47
N ASN A 451 -9.43 -0.83 9.41
CA ASN A 451 -9.72 -1.30 8.04
C ASN A 451 -8.57 -0.88 7.11
N ILE A 452 -8.37 -1.62 6.02
CA ILE A 452 -7.35 -1.26 5.01
C ILE A 452 -7.88 -0.09 4.20
N GLN A 453 -7.18 1.04 4.25
CA GLN A 453 -7.44 2.21 3.43
C GLN A 453 -6.19 2.58 2.62
N ILE A 454 -6.32 2.58 1.29
CA ILE A 454 -5.27 3.03 0.38
C ILE A 454 -5.74 4.27 -0.35
N LYS A 455 -4.94 5.34 -0.36
CA LYS A 455 -5.20 6.55 -1.14
C LYS A 455 -4.13 6.71 -2.21
N ILE A 456 -4.53 6.91 -3.46
CA ILE A 456 -3.65 7.14 -4.60
C ILE A 456 -4.02 8.51 -5.21
N PRO A 457 -3.45 9.62 -4.70
CA PRO A 457 -3.85 10.98 -5.07
C PRO A 457 -3.73 11.26 -6.58
N LYS A 458 -2.72 10.70 -7.25
CA LYS A 458 -2.48 10.88 -8.68
C LYS A 458 -3.67 10.43 -9.54
N LEU A 459 -4.30 9.33 -9.14
CA LEU A 459 -5.47 8.76 -9.83
C LEU A 459 -6.80 9.24 -9.22
N SER A 460 -6.77 10.13 -8.21
CA SER A 460 -7.95 10.53 -7.43
C SER A 460 -8.72 9.32 -6.89
N MET A 461 -7.99 8.26 -6.51
CA MET A 461 -8.51 6.95 -6.14
C MET A 461 -8.36 6.71 -4.64
N LYS A 462 -9.41 6.15 -4.03
CA LYS A 462 -9.40 5.66 -2.65
C LYS A 462 -9.97 4.25 -2.63
N PHE A 463 -9.18 3.31 -2.12
CA PHE A 463 -9.58 1.94 -1.86
C PHE A 463 -9.82 1.77 -0.37
N THR A 464 -10.90 1.12 0.00
CA THR A 464 -11.23 0.75 1.38
C THR A 464 -11.72 -0.68 1.41
N ASN A 465 -11.18 -1.49 2.30
CA ASN A 465 -11.59 -2.87 2.51
C ASN A 465 -11.87 -3.05 4.01
N ASP A 466 -13.13 -3.35 4.33
CA ASP A 466 -13.56 -3.87 5.63
C ASP A 466 -13.76 -5.38 5.54
N THR A 467 -14.02 -6.07 6.66
CA THR A 467 -14.08 -7.55 6.67
C THR A 467 -15.04 -8.18 5.66
N ASN A 468 -16.04 -7.44 5.15
CA ASN A 468 -17.11 -7.98 4.31
C ASN A 468 -17.27 -7.29 2.94
N GLU A 469 -16.83 -6.04 2.79
CA GLU A 469 -17.02 -5.24 1.57
C GLU A 469 -15.72 -4.50 1.19
N THR A 470 -15.39 -4.57 -0.10
CA THR A 470 -14.36 -3.74 -0.74
C THR A 470 -15.04 -2.63 -1.53
N SER A 471 -14.60 -1.39 -1.31
CA SER A 471 -15.08 -0.18 -1.99
C SER A 471 -13.91 0.57 -2.65
N ILE A 472 -14.07 0.85 -3.94
CA ILE A 472 -13.14 1.62 -4.78
C ILE A 472 -13.83 2.93 -5.20
N GLN A 473 -13.33 4.06 -4.72
CA GLN A 473 -13.83 5.39 -5.04
C GLN A 473 -12.88 6.07 -6.01
N LEU A 474 -13.38 6.41 -7.20
CA LEU A 474 -12.71 7.25 -8.20
C LEU A 474 -13.41 8.61 -8.21
N ASN A 475 -12.78 9.61 -7.59
CA ASN A 475 -13.39 10.93 -7.39
C ASN A 475 -13.28 11.84 -8.63
N ASP A 476 -12.34 11.56 -9.52
CA ASP A 476 -12.18 12.24 -10.80
C ASP A 476 -11.75 11.26 -11.89
N LEU A 477 -12.71 10.84 -12.72
CA LEU A 477 -12.46 9.94 -13.84
C LEU A 477 -11.50 10.54 -14.88
N ASN A 478 -11.30 11.88 -14.94
CA ASN A 478 -10.29 12.47 -15.83
C ASN A 478 -8.86 12.11 -15.44
N LYS A 479 -8.61 11.73 -14.18
CA LYS A 479 -7.30 11.26 -13.72
C LYS A 479 -7.02 9.80 -14.09
N VAL A 480 -8.07 9.04 -14.40
CA VAL A 480 -7.95 7.62 -14.79
C VAL A 480 -8.05 7.45 -16.30
N LYS A 481 -8.86 8.27 -16.98
CA LYS A 481 -9.11 8.25 -18.43
C LYS A 481 -7.85 8.10 -19.30
N PRO A 482 -6.73 8.82 -19.04
CA PRO A 482 -5.52 8.69 -19.88
C PRO A 482 -4.88 7.31 -19.86
N TYR A 483 -5.20 6.50 -18.85
CA TYR A 483 -4.64 5.18 -18.62
C TYR A 483 -5.62 4.06 -19.03
N LEU A 484 -6.78 4.39 -19.62
CA LEU A 484 -7.74 3.42 -20.15
C LEU A 484 -7.55 3.29 -21.67
N PRO A 485 -7.18 2.11 -22.20
CA PRO A 485 -7.05 1.89 -23.64
C PRO A 485 -8.35 2.16 -24.41
N ASP A 486 -9.49 1.81 -23.80
CA ASP A 486 -10.83 2.21 -24.20
C ASP A 486 -11.53 2.87 -22.99
N PRO A 487 -11.66 4.22 -22.97
CA PRO A 487 -12.35 4.93 -21.90
C PRO A 487 -13.88 4.79 -21.96
N GLY A 488 -14.43 4.12 -22.98
CA GLY A 488 -15.86 3.85 -23.15
C GLY A 488 -16.70 5.13 -23.12
N PRO A 489 -17.72 5.23 -22.23
CA PRO A 489 -18.58 6.41 -22.14
C PRO A 489 -17.93 7.60 -21.39
N ILE A 490 -16.69 7.49 -20.91
CA ILE A 490 -16.02 8.51 -20.11
C ILE A 490 -15.46 9.60 -21.03
N ASP A 491 -16.22 10.69 -21.13
CA ASP A 491 -15.89 11.83 -22.00
C ASP A 491 -15.28 12.98 -21.18
N ASN A 492 -16.10 13.76 -20.47
CA ASN A 492 -15.67 14.89 -19.61
C ASN A 492 -15.48 14.48 -18.12
N GLY A 493 -15.16 13.21 -17.90
CA GLY A 493 -14.90 12.64 -16.58
C GLY A 493 -16.16 12.39 -15.77
N GLY A 494 -16.06 12.62 -14.46
CA GLY A 494 -17.11 12.23 -13.51
C GLY A 494 -16.52 11.60 -12.26
N LYS A 495 -17.37 10.90 -11.50
CA LYS A 495 -16.96 10.13 -10.33
C LYS A 495 -17.74 8.82 -10.26
N VAL A 496 -17.12 7.78 -9.72
CA VAL A 496 -17.76 6.48 -9.52
C VAL A 496 -17.26 5.85 -8.22
N THR A 497 -18.16 5.19 -7.52
CA THR A 497 -17.85 4.26 -6.44
C THR A 497 -18.22 2.88 -6.90
N ILE A 498 -17.29 1.94 -6.80
CA ILE A 498 -17.43 0.53 -7.13
C ILE A 498 -17.36 -0.25 -5.82
N LYS A 499 -18.26 -1.20 -5.60
CA LYS A 499 -18.34 -2.05 -4.41
C LYS A 499 -18.39 -3.52 -4.81
N THR A 500 -17.72 -4.38 -4.05
CA THR A 500 -17.74 -5.83 -4.23
C THR A 500 -17.49 -6.55 -2.91
N ASN A 501 -18.11 -7.72 -2.74
CA ASN A 501 -17.92 -8.57 -1.55
C ASN A 501 -17.19 -9.88 -1.89
N ASP A 502 -17.13 -10.25 -3.18
CA ASP A 502 -16.68 -11.55 -3.67
C ASP A 502 -15.68 -11.45 -4.84
N PHE A 503 -15.41 -10.24 -5.34
CA PHE A 503 -14.66 -9.97 -6.56
C PHE A 503 -15.22 -10.62 -7.84
N ASN A 504 -16.47 -11.12 -7.80
CA ASN A 504 -17.20 -11.67 -8.94
C ASN A 504 -18.37 -10.77 -9.35
N THR A 505 -19.01 -10.15 -8.36
CA THR A 505 -20.12 -9.21 -8.54
C THR A 505 -19.66 -7.82 -8.12
N TYR A 506 -19.77 -6.86 -9.03
CA TYR A 506 -19.43 -5.46 -8.79
C TYR A 506 -20.67 -4.60 -8.94
N THR A 507 -21.02 -3.86 -7.90
CA THR A 507 -22.02 -2.80 -7.99
C THR A 507 -21.30 -1.47 -8.13
N PHE A 508 -21.83 -0.57 -8.95
CA PHE A 508 -21.23 0.75 -9.12
C PHE A 508 -22.29 1.84 -9.14
N LYS A 509 -21.92 3.02 -8.63
CA LYS A 509 -22.79 4.20 -8.63
C LYS A 509 -21.95 5.46 -8.79
N GLY A 510 -22.44 6.41 -9.59
CA GLY A 510 -21.65 7.59 -9.92
C GLY A 510 -22.40 8.64 -10.71
N ILE A 511 -21.63 9.59 -11.24
CA ILE A 511 -22.09 10.62 -12.17
C ILE A 511 -21.06 10.72 -13.29
N LEU A 512 -21.47 10.48 -14.53
CA LEU A 512 -20.67 10.80 -15.73
C LEU A 512 -20.96 12.22 -16.18
N LYS A 513 -19.95 12.88 -16.74
CA LYS A 513 -20.08 14.16 -17.43
C LYS A 513 -19.78 13.95 -18.91
N ARG A 514 -20.66 14.44 -19.78
CA ARG A 514 -20.59 14.22 -21.23
C ARG A 514 -20.61 15.55 -21.98
N GLU A 515 -19.88 15.65 -23.07
CA GLU A 515 -19.95 16.81 -23.97
C GLU A 515 -21.16 16.71 -24.91
N SER A 516 -21.35 15.52 -25.49
CA SER A 516 -22.43 15.26 -26.44
C SER A 516 -23.79 15.05 -25.77
N CYS A 517 -24.80 15.72 -26.32
CA CYS A 517 -26.18 15.62 -25.85
C CYS A 517 -27.06 14.81 -26.79
N PHE A 518 -27.44 13.61 -26.39
CA PHE A 518 -28.46 12.82 -27.10
C PHE A 518 -29.61 12.33 -26.21
N LEU A 519 -29.62 12.72 -24.92
CA LEU A 519 -30.70 12.47 -23.98
C LEU A 519 -31.22 13.82 -23.47
N TYR A 520 -32.53 14.04 -23.55
CA TYR A 520 -33.15 15.30 -23.17
C TYR A 520 -34.56 15.12 -22.59
N GLU A 521 -35.01 16.09 -21.79
CA GLU A 521 -36.36 16.14 -21.22
C GLU A 521 -37.29 17.08 -22.00
N LYS A 522 -38.56 17.17 -21.57
CA LYS A 522 -39.55 18.12 -22.12
C LYS A 522 -38.97 19.54 -22.02
N ASN A 523 -38.95 20.28 -23.14
CA ASN A 523 -38.30 21.59 -23.35
C ASN A 523 -36.81 21.58 -23.79
N ASP A 524 -36.34 20.52 -24.45
CA ASP A 524 -34.96 20.43 -24.98
C ASP A 524 -33.86 20.57 -23.89
N GLN A 525 -34.21 20.31 -22.63
CA GLN A 525 -33.24 20.34 -21.54
C GLN A 525 -32.30 19.15 -21.64
N CYS A 526 -31.08 19.44 -22.08
CA CYS A 526 -30.03 18.45 -22.25
C CYS A 526 -29.58 17.81 -20.93
N LYS A 527 -29.39 16.49 -20.92
CA LYS A 527 -28.86 15.74 -19.78
C LYS A 527 -27.41 15.30 -19.98
N THR A 528 -26.47 16.24 -19.86
CA THR A 528 -25.02 15.97 -19.93
C THR A 528 -24.42 15.42 -18.64
N ARG A 529 -25.10 15.60 -17.50
CA ARG A 529 -24.75 14.98 -16.22
C ARG A 529 -25.59 13.73 -16.05
N VAL A 530 -24.95 12.58 -16.13
CA VAL A 530 -25.63 11.27 -16.13
C VAL A 530 -25.39 10.63 -14.76
N PRO A 531 -26.29 10.79 -13.78
CA PRO A 531 -26.26 9.94 -12.59
C PRO A 531 -26.56 8.51 -13.01
N PHE A 532 -25.71 7.58 -12.59
CA PHE A 532 -25.80 6.19 -12.99
C PHE A 532 -25.57 5.24 -11.83
N GLU A 533 -26.13 4.05 -11.96
CA GLU A 533 -25.85 2.90 -11.13
C GLU A 533 -25.92 1.62 -11.96
N GLY A 534 -25.32 0.54 -11.49
CA GLY A 534 -25.35 -0.71 -12.22
C GLY A 534 -24.65 -1.85 -11.51
N VAL A 535 -24.75 -3.00 -12.15
CA VAL A 535 -24.19 -4.28 -11.68
C VAL A 535 -23.43 -4.92 -12.82
N LEU A 536 -22.24 -5.44 -12.50
CA LEU A 536 -21.42 -6.25 -13.38
C LEU A 536 -21.26 -7.63 -12.73
N LYS A 537 -21.70 -8.69 -13.42
CA LYS A 537 -21.55 -10.09 -12.98
C LYS A 537 -21.14 -10.95 -14.17
N GLU A 538 -20.04 -11.70 -14.06
CA GLU A 538 -19.58 -12.66 -15.08
C GLU A 538 -19.52 -12.09 -16.53
N LYS A 539 -19.21 -10.79 -16.66
CA LYS A 539 -19.19 -9.99 -17.91
C LYS A 539 -20.54 -9.46 -18.42
N GLU A 540 -21.65 -9.77 -17.74
CA GLU A 540 -22.94 -9.11 -17.97
C GLU A 540 -23.00 -7.77 -17.25
N LEU A 541 -23.25 -6.71 -18.02
CA LEU A 541 -23.39 -5.34 -17.54
C LEU A 541 -24.83 -4.90 -17.62
N ASP A 542 -25.44 -4.64 -16.46
CA ASP A 542 -26.70 -3.93 -16.34
C ASP A 542 -26.43 -2.50 -15.87
N PHE A 543 -26.69 -1.54 -16.76
CA PHE A 543 -26.45 -0.13 -16.51
C PHE A 543 -27.77 0.64 -16.47
N TYR A 544 -27.96 1.41 -15.41
CA TYR A 544 -29.12 2.27 -15.20
C TYR A 544 -28.68 3.73 -15.04
N ALA A 545 -29.48 4.66 -15.58
CA ALA A 545 -29.29 6.08 -15.35
C ALA A 545 -30.61 6.82 -15.19
N PHE A 546 -30.55 8.03 -14.61
CA PHE A 546 -31.70 8.92 -14.40
C PHE A 546 -32.86 8.24 -13.65
N ASP A 547 -32.55 7.61 -12.51
CA ASP A 547 -33.52 6.88 -11.69
C ASP A 547 -34.21 5.74 -12.48
N LYS A 548 -33.39 4.94 -13.16
CA LYS A 548 -33.79 3.79 -14.01
C LYS A 548 -34.62 4.13 -15.24
N ARG A 549 -34.76 5.42 -15.59
CA ARG A 549 -35.39 5.86 -16.85
C ARG A 549 -34.57 5.52 -18.08
N PHE A 550 -33.26 5.35 -17.93
CA PHE A 550 -32.37 4.82 -18.96
C PHE A 550 -31.85 3.46 -18.50
N TYR A 551 -31.97 2.44 -19.33
CA TYR A 551 -31.39 1.12 -19.10
C TYR A 551 -30.59 0.67 -20.31
N TYR A 552 -29.40 0.11 -20.08
CA TYR A 552 -28.55 -0.48 -21.09
C TYR A 552 -28.03 -1.84 -20.64
N ASN A 553 -28.10 -2.82 -21.55
CA ASN A 553 -27.53 -4.15 -21.37
C ASN A 553 -26.62 -4.50 -22.55
N LYS A 554 -25.33 -4.73 -22.25
CA LYS A 554 -24.30 -4.99 -23.27
C LYS A 554 -24.52 -6.29 -24.03
N ALA A 555 -24.89 -7.37 -23.34
CA ALA A 555 -25.03 -8.70 -23.94
C ALA A 555 -26.14 -8.76 -25.02
N ASN A 556 -27.20 -7.98 -24.79
CA ASN A 556 -28.37 -7.91 -25.66
C ASN A 556 -28.36 -6.71 -26.63
N ALA A 557 -27.33 -5.86 -26.59
CA ALA A 557 -27.28 -4.60 -27.36
C ALA A 557 -28.61 -3.83 -27.29
N ARG A 558 -29.15 -3.65 -26.08
CA ARG A 558 -30.49 -3.10 -25.87
C ARG A 558 -30.46 -1.86 -24.98
N ILE A 559 -31.10 -0.80 -25.45
CA ILE A 559 -31.39 0.43 -24.71
C ILE A 559 -32.89 0.49 -24.45
N LYS A 560 -33.29 0.82 -23.22
CA LYS A 560 -34.67 1.15 -22.88
C LYS A 560 -34.73 2.54 -22.26
N LEU A 561 -35.74 3.31 -22.67
CA LEU A 561 -35.98 4.68 -22.25
C LEU A 561 -37.42 4.81 -21.78
N SER A 562 -37.64 5.38 -20.60
CA SER A 562 -38.97 5.83 -20.15
C SER A 562 -38.92 7.30 -19.77
N ASN A 563 -39.86 8.11 -20.25
CA ASN A 563 -39.93 9.54 -19.89
C ASN A 563 -38.62 10.31 -20.15
N LEU A 564 -37.90 9.93 -21.22
CA LEU A 564 -36.62 10.51 -21.62
C LEU A 564 -36.50 10.43 -23.14
N ASN A 565 -36.26 11.56 -23.80
CA ASN A 565 -36.20 11.64 -25.26
C ASN A 565 -34.81 11.27 -25.79
N PHE A 566 -34.74 10.82 -27.04
CA PHE A 566 -33.51 10.31 -27.66
C PHE A 566 -33.22 10.96 -29.01
N ASP A 567 -32.02 11.51 -29.17
CA ASP A 567 -31.52 12.01 -30.47
C ASP A 567 -30.64 10.94 -31.12
N LEU A 568 -31.24 10.17 -32.02
CA LEU A 568 -30.61 9.03 -32.66
C LEU A 568 -29.45 9.47 -33.58
N LYS A 569 -29.62 10.55 -34.34
CA LYS A 569 -28.57 11.03 -35.26
C LYS A 569 -27.32 11.47 -34.47
N LYS A 570 -27.50 12.21 -33.36
CA LYS A 570 -26.39 12.59 -32.50
C LYS A 570 -25.73 11.39 -31.82
N PHE A 571 -26.51 10.43 -31.32
CA PHE A 571 -25.99 9.20 -30.75
C PHE A 571 -25.09 8.45 -31.75
N LEU A 572 -25.59 8.18 -32.97
CA LEU A 572 -24.84 7.47 -34.00
C LEU A 572 -23.60 8.23 -34.46
N THR A 573 -23.65 9.57 -34.49
CA THR A 573 -22.49 10.40 -34.81
C THR A 573 -21.39 10.28 -33.74
N VAL A 574 -21.76 10.16 -32.47
CA VAL A 574 -20.81 9.96 -31.37
C VAL A 574 -20.16 8.58 -31.46
N GLU A 575 -20.94 7.53 -31.73
CA GLU A 575 -20.41 6.16 -31.86
C GLU A 575 -19.49 6.02 -33.08
N ALA A 576 -19.86 6.59 -34.23
CA ALA A 576 -19.02 6.58 -35.43
C ALA A 576 -17.67 7.30 -35.25
N LYS A 577 -17.63 8.34 -34.40
CA LYS A 577 -16.36 9.03 -34.05
C LYS A 577 -15.43 8.15 -33.22
N LYS A 578 -15.97 7.33 -32.31
CA LYS A 578 -15.18 6.39 -31.50
C LYS A 578 -14.56 5.29 -32.37
N GLU A 579 -15.35 4.67 -33.26
CA GLU A 579 -14.84 3.64 -34.17
C GLU A 579 -13.69 4.11 -35.07
N LYS A 580 -13.74 5.36 -35.56
CA LYS A 580 -12.65 5.93 -36.37
C LYS A 580 -11.36 6.12 -35.57
N SER A 581 -11.44 6.34 -34.26
CA SER A 581 -10.28 6.41 -33.37
C SER A 581 -9.68 5.03 -33.13
N GLU A 582 -10.53 4.00 -33.01
CA GLU A 582 -10.13 2.61 -32.72
C GLU A 582 -9.56 1.85 -33.94
N LYS A 583 -10.02 2.12 -35.16
CA LYS A 583 -9.54 1.46 -36.40
C LYS A 583 -8.05 1.69 -36.72
N THR A 584 -7.36 2.56 -35.97
CA THR A 584 -5.90 2.74 -36.01
C THR A 584 -5.12 1.66 -35.25
N LYS A 585 -5.78 0.77 -34.51
CA LYS A 585 -5.18 -0.41 -33.84
C LYS A 585 -5.81 -1.70 -34.42
N LYS A 586 -4.95 -2.70 -34.67
CA LYS A 586 -5.17 -3.88 -35.53
C LYS A 586 -6.56 -4.56 -35.38
N LYS A 587 -7.14 -4.88 -36.55
CA LYS A 587 -8.26 -5.83 -36.71
C LYS A 587 -7.88 -7.21 -36.18
N GLU A 588 -8.59 -7.69 -35.16
CA GLU A 588 -8.80 -9.12 -34.91
C GLU A 588 -10.28 -9.48 -35.14
N LYS A 589 -10.51 -10.79 -35.33
CA LYS A 589 -11.60 -11.38 -36.11
C LYS A 589 -13.01 -11.06 -35.61
N THR A 590 -13.84 -10.79 -36.61
CA THR A 590 -15.31 -10.76 -36.69
C THR A 590 -16.02 -11.69 -35.71
N THR A 591 -16.52 -11.12 -34.63
CA THR A 591 -17.79 -11.57 -34.04
C THR A 591 -18.89 -10.81 -34.80
N GLU A 592 -19.94 -11.49 -35.26
CA GLU A 592 -21.07 -10.81 -35.92
C GLU A 592 -21.62 -9.72 -34.99
N GLU A 593 -21.44 -8.45 -35.38
CA GLU A 593 -21.94 -7.31 -34.62
C GLU A 593 -23.47 -7.39 -34.59
N LYS A 594 -24.05 -7.41 -33.39
CA LYS A 594 -25.51 -7.48 -33.20
C LYS A 594 -26.14 -6.11 -33.52
N SER A 595 -27.37 -6.12 -34.06
CA SER A 595 -28.17 -4.90 -34.16
C SER A 595 -28.43 -4.29 -32.77
N LEU A 596 -28.31 -2.97 -32.66
CA LEU A 596 -28.71 -2.22 -31.47
C LEU A 596 -30.22 -2.01 -31.47
N ILE A 597 -30.89 -2.40 -30.38
CA ILE A 597 -32.33 -2.21 -30.19
C ILE A 597 -32.57 -1.09 -29.18
N ILE A 598 -33.36 -0.08 -29.55
CA ILE A 598 -33.71 1.07 -28.71
C ILE A 598 -35.22 1.11 -28.55
N LEU A 599 -35.69 0.93 -27.30
CA LEU A 599 -37.10 0.95 -26.95
C LEU A 599 -37.41 2.22 -26.17
N GLY A 600 -38.34 3.02 -26.67
CA GLY A 600 -38.82 4.24 -26.01
C GLY A 600 -40.25 4.12 -25.55
N GLU A 601 -40.52 4.54 -24.31
CA GLU A 601 -41.86 4.66 -23.73
C GLU A 601 -42.04 6.09 -23.19
N ASN A 602 -43.14 6.75 -23.55
CA ASN A 602 -43.37 8.18 -23.31
C ASN A 602 -42.13 9.02 -23.67
N SER A 603 -41.59 8.76 -24.87
CA SER A 603 -40.30 9.27 -25.34
C SER A 603 -40.44 9.74 -26.78
N GLN A 604 -39.85 10.89 -27.09
CA GLN A 604 -39.72 11.41 -28.46
C GLN A 604 -38.42 10.94 -29.09
N LEU A 605 -38.49 10.56 -30.37
CA LEU A 605 -37.34 10.16 -31.17
C LEU A 605 -36.99 11.30 -32.15
N ARG A 606 -35.77 11.81 -32.08
CA ARG A 606 -35.23 12.81 -33.02
C ARG A 606 -34.21 12.20 -33.96
N TYR A 607 -34.28 12.58 -35.24
CA TYR A 607 -33.28 12.26 -36.24
C TYR A 607 -33.06 13.45 -37.18
N GLY A 608 -31.96 14.19 -36.97
CA GLY A 608 -31.73 15.46 -37.67
C GLY A 608 -32.68 16.53 -37.16
N ASP A 609 -33.27 17.29 -38.08
CA ASP A 609 -34.23 18.36 -37.75
C ASP A 609 -35.66 17.81 -37.56
N HIS A 610 -35.85 16.50 -37.75
CA HIS A 610 -37.15 15.84 -37.62
C HIS A 610 -37.30 15.20 -36.24
N SER A 611 -38.46 15.42 -35.61
CA SER A 611 -38.86 14.80 -34.35
C SER A 611 -40.15 14.02 -34.54
N LEU A 612 -40.11 12.73 -34.25
CA LEU A 612 -41.29 11.87 -34.23
C LEU A 612 -41.96 12.00 -32.86
N VAL A 613 -43.19 12.54 -32.86
CA VAL A 613 -44.03 12.63 -31.64
C VAL A 613 -44.76 11.30 -31.47
N THR A 614 -44.11 10.40 -30.75
CA THR A 614 -44.60 9.03 -30.48
C THR A 614 -44.81 8.81 -28.99
N ASP A 615 -45.82 8.03 -28.63
CA ASP A 615 -46.03 7.53 -27.28
C ASP A 615 -45.06 6.39 -26.95
N SER A 616 -44.69 5.59 -27.97
CA SER A 616 -43.66 4.56 -27.86
C SER A 616 -42.99 4.31 -29.20
N TYR A 617 -41.76 3.78 -29.18
CA TYR A 617 -41.06 3.37 -30.38
C TYR A 617 -40.12 2.18 -30.14
N ASP A 618 -39.88 1.42 -31.21
CA ASP A 618 -38.82 0.42 -31.32
C ASP A 618 -37.92 0.82 -32.49
N VAL A 619 -36.62 0.97 -32.24
CA VAL A 619 -35.61 1.25 -33.26
C VAL A 619 -34.59 0.12 -33.28
N GLU A 620 -34.41 -0.51 -34.44
CA GLU A 620 -33.29 -1.38 -34.77
C GLU A 620 -32.27 -0.59 -35.58
N VAL A 621 -31.04 -0.49 -35.08
CA VAL A 621 -29.88 0.01 -35.82
C VAL A 621 -28.97 -1.16 -36.15
N LYS A 622 -28.79 -1.43 -37.45
CA LYS A 622 -27.91 -2.49 -37.94
C LYS A 622 -26.46 -2.03 -37.96
N PRO A 623 -25.49 -2.97 -37.92
CA PRO A 623 -24.05 -2.63 -37.97
C PRO A 623 -23.63 -1.81 -39.20
N ASN A 624 -24.32 -1.99 -40.34
CA ASN A 624 -24.07 -1.22 -41.55
C ASN A 624 -24.65 0.21 -41.51
N GLY A 625 -25.28 0.61 -40.41
CA GLY A 625 -25.91 1.93 -40.23
C GLY A 625 -27.34 2.03 -40.76
N ASP A 626 -27.92 0.92 -41.27
CA ASP A 626 -29.33 0.89 -41.64
C ASP A 626 -30.21 0.98 -40.38
N ILE A 627 -31.31 1.70 -40.49
CA ILE A 627 -32.23 1.94 -39.36
C ILE A 627 -33.60 1.44 -39.76
N LYS A 628 -34.25 0.71 -38.87
CA LYS A 628 -35.69 0.42 -38.91
C LYS A 628 -36.30 0.92 -37.62
N ALA A 629 -37.39 1.67 -37.71
CA ALA A 629 -38.11 2.12 -36.55
C ALA A 629 -39.63 1.96 -36.72
N ILE A 630 -40.31 1.61 -35.64
CA ILE A 630 -41.76 1.54 -35.57
C ILE A 630 -42.17 2.38 -34.37
N GLY A 631 -42.94 3.43 -34.63
CA GLY A 631 -43.51 4.30 -33.61
C GLY A 631 -45.01 4.13 -33.50
N SER A 632 -45.55 4.37 -32.30
CA SER A 632 -46.98 4.46 -32.04
C SER A 632 -47.33 5.87 -31.56
N SER A 633 -48.41 6.46 -32.08
CA SER A 633 -48.96 7.74 -31.62
C SER A 633 -50.46 7.61 -31.52
N SER A 634 -50.99 7.58 -30.30
CA SER A 634 -52.43 7.39 -29.98
C SER A 634 -53.07 6.17 -30.66
N GLY A 635 -52.30 5.09 -30.77
CA GLY A 635 -52.71 3.84 -31.40
C GLY A 635 -52.42 3.74 -32.91
N ASP A 636 -52.05 4.85 -33.55
CA ASP A 636 -51.62 4.84 -34.95
C ASP A 636 -50.15 4.44 -35.09
N ILE A 637 -49.83 3.63 -36.10
CA ILE A 637 -48.49 3.09 -36.33
C ILE A 637 -47.78 3.87 -37.44
N ILE A 638 -46.55 4.32 -37.15
CA ILE A 638 -45.67 4.99 -38.09
C ILE A 638 -44.43 4.12 -38.26
N LYS A 639 -44.18 3.66 -39.48
CA LYS A 639 -42.96 2.93 -39.82
C LYS A 639 -41.97 3.88 -40.47
N PHE A 640 -40.73 3.77 -40.05
CA PHE A 640 -39.59 4.53 -40.53
C PHE A 640 -38.49 3.55 -40.93
N SER A 641 -37.82 3.82 -42.04
CA SER A 641 -36.60 3.11 -42.38
C SER A 641 -35.61 3.99 -43.11
N LYS A 642 -34.33 3.71 -42.87
CA LYS A 642 -33.20 4.31 -43.58
C LYS A 642 -32.32 3.18 -44.09
N LYS A 643 -32.12 3.10 -45.40
CA LYS A 643 -31.20 2.18 -46.04
C LYS A 643 -30.22 2.97 -46.91
N ASN A 644 -28.95 2.98 -46.53
CA ASN A 644 -27.97 3.94 -47.09
C ASN A 644 -28.49 5.40 -46.97
N ASN A 645 -28.63 6.12 -48.08
CA ASN A 645 -29.22 7.47 -48.11
C ASN A 645 -30.74 7.47 -48.36
N ILE A 646 -31.33 6.30 -48.63
CA ILE A 646 -32.77 6.21 -48.91
C ILE A 646 -33.52 6.21 -47.59
N PHE A 647 -34.32 7.25 -47.41
CA PHE A 647 -35.27 7.42 -46.34
C PHE A 647 -36.65 6.92 -46.77
N SER A 648 -37.42 6.34 -45.84
CA SER A 648 -38.81 6.00 -46.07
C SER A 648 -39.65 6.10 -44.80
N ILE A 649 -40.81 6.74 -44.91
CA ILE A 649 -41.86 6.73 -43.90
C ILE A 649 -43.14 6.17 -44.50
N GLN A 650 -43.81 5.33 -43.72
CA GLN A 650 -45.12 4.78 -44.04
C GLN A 650 -46.01 4.85 -42.79
N ALA A 651 -47.12 5.56 -42.89
CA ALA A 651 -48.14 5.63 -41.87
C ALA A 651 -49.49 5.34 -42.52
N LEU A 652 -50.09 4.20 -42.19
CA LEU A 652 -51.31 3.72 -42.86
C LEU A 652 -52.54 4.09 -42.07
N ARG A 653 -53.50 4.74 -42.74
CA ARG A 653 -54.82 5.08 -42.22
C ARG A 653 -54.75 5.73 -40.83
N ILE A 654 -53.86 6.69 -40.57
CA ILE A 654 -53.67 7.39 -39.28
C ILE A 654 -54.70 8.51 -39.04
N GLN A 655 -54.81 9.04 -37.82
CA GLN A 655 -55.65 10.17 -37.43
C GLN A 655 -54.91 11.52 -37.47
N ASP A 656 -55.66 12.61 -37.30
CA ASP A 656 -55.17 14.00 -37.23
C ASP A 656 -53.94 14.16 -36.31
N LYS A 657 -53.99 13.60 -35.10
CA LYS A 657 -52.92 13.75 -34.10
C LYS A 657 -51.58 13.18 -34.56
N ALA A 658 -51.59 12.10 -35.34
CA ALA A 658 -50.39 11.50 -35.92
C ALA A 658 -50.01 12.16 -37.25
N LEU A 659 -50.99 12.59 -38.07
CA LEU A 659 -50.72 13.21 -39.37
C LEU A 659 -50.13 14.61 -39.24
N HIS A 660 -50.75 15.50 -38.45
CA HIS A 660 -50.39 16.93 -38.44
C HIS A 660 -48.89 17.17 -38.15
N PRO A 661 -48.25 16.48 -37.19
CA PRO A 661 -46.81 16.63 -36.97
C PRO A 661 -45.93 16.07 -38.10
N LEU A 662 -46.42 15.10 -38.89
CA LEU A 662 -45.65 14.49 -39.97
C LEU A 662 -45.58 15.37 -41.22
N ILE A 663 -46.62 16.16 -41.48
CA ILE A 663 -46.72 17.01 -42.68
C ILE A 663 -46.72 18.52 -42.37
N ASP A 664 -46.65 18.89 -41.08
CA ASP A 664 -46.77 20.26 -40.58
C ASP A 664 -47.98 21.02 -41.15
N PHE A 665 -49.12 20.35 -41.25
CA PHE A 665 -50.35 20.90 -41.83
C PHE A 665 -51.58 20.43 -41.06
N LYS A 666 -52.35 21.40 -40.55
CA LYS A 666 -53.57 21.19 -39.74
C LYS A 666 -54.86 21.41 -40.53
N GLY A 667 -54.75 21.67 -41.84
CA GLY A 667 -55.90 21.98 -42.67
C GLY A 667 -56.79 20.78 -42.97
N LEU A 668 -56.29 19.56 -42.78
CA LEU A 668 -57.08 18.32 -42.86
C LEU A 668 -57.53 17.92 -41.45
N GLN A 669 -58.82 17.72 -41.24
CA GLN A 669 -59.38 17.40 -39.92
C GLN A 669 -60.44 16.30 -40.01
N HIS A 670 -60.54 15.49 -38.96
CA HIS A 670 -61.54 14.42 -38.78
C HIS A 670 -61.52 13.32 -39.86
N GLY A 671 -60.42 13.15 -40.58
CA GLY A 671 -60.23 12.11 -41.60
C GLY A 671 -59.41 10.90 -41.12
N ARG A 672 -59.23 9.92 -42.00
CA ARG A 672 -58.17 8.91 -41.90
C ARG A 672 -57.20 9.08 -43.06
N TYR A 673 -55.91 9.00 -42.78
CA TYR A 673 -54.89 9.37 -43.76
C TYR A 673 -53.86 8.28 -43.97
N THR A 674 -53.53 7.96 -45.21
CA THR A 674 -52.36 7.15 -45.52
C THR A 674 -51.27 8.06 -46.06
N LEU A 675 -50.14 8.12 -45.36
CA LEU A 675 -48.95 8.86 -45.78
C LEU A 675 -47.86 7.86 -46.12
N LYS A 676 -47.33 7.95 -47.35
CA LYS A 676 -46.13 7.24 -47.76
C LYS A 676 -45.18 8.24 -48.37
N PHE A 677 -43.91 8.24 -47.97
CA PHE A 677 -42.90 8.95 -48.73
C PHE A 677 -41.54 8.29 -48.61
N SER A 678 -40.74 8.37 -49.67
CA SER A 678 -39.42 7.77 -49.74
C SER A 678 -38.52 8.42 -50.78
N GLY A 679 -37.21 8.41 -50.54
CA GLY A 679 -36.18 8.90 -51.47
C GLY A 679 -34.93 9.34 -50.72
N ASP A 680 -34.05 10.06 -51.41
CA ASP A 680 -32.90 10.70 -50.77
C ASP A 680 -33.32 12.11 -50.32
N PRO A 681 -33.29 12.43 -49.01
CA PRO A 681 -33.63 13.75 -48.50
C PRO A 681 -32.80 14.89 -49.11
N GLU A 682 -31.54 14.62 -49.50
CA GLU A 682 -30.63 15.60 -50.09
C GLU A 682 -30.83 15.78 -51.61
N GLU A 683 -31.64 14.93 -52.24
CA GLU A 683 -31.95 15.01 -53.67
C GLU A 683 -33.45 15.14 -53.92
N THR A 684 -34.17 14.01 -54.00
CA THR A 684 -35.60 13.97 -54.31
C THR A 684 -36.28 12.88 -53.50
N MET A 685 -37.37 13.25 -52.84
CA MET A 685 -38.29 12.34 -52.16
C MET A 685 -39.62 12.32 -52.89
N LYS A 686 -40.19 11.13 -53.10
CA LYS A 686 -41.54 10.93 -53.64
C LYS A 686 -42.49 10.68 -52.49
N GLY A 687 -43.67 11.29 -52.52
CA GLY A 687 -44.68 11.15 -51.48
C GLY A 687 -46.10 11.00 -52.04
N GLU A 688 -46.93 10.34 -51.25
CA GLU A 688 -48.34 10.07 -51.50
C GLU A 688 -49.10 10.33 -50.19
N ILE A 689 -50.15 11.15 -50.25
CA ILE A 689 -51.13 11.32 -49.17
C ILE A 689 -52.50 10.88 -49.69
N ILE A 690 -53.08 9.87 -49.07
CA ILE A 690 -54.46 9.44 -49.30
C ILE A 690 -55.31 9.90 -48.12
N VAL A 691 -56.44 10.54 -48.42
CA VAL A 691 -57.41 11.02 -47.44
C VAL A 691 -58.70 10.21 -47.59
N GLU A 692 -59.17 9.58 -46.51
CA GLU A 692 -60.43 8.85 -46.42
C GLU A 692 -61.36 9.59 -45.45
N GLY A 693 -62.37 10.28 -45.99
CA GLY A 693 -63.26 11.11 -45.18
C GLY A 693 -62.59 12.38 -44.61
N GLY A 694 -63.37 13.18 -43.87
CA GLY A 694 -62.89 14.36 -43.15
C GLY A 694 -63.23 15.68 -43.83
N VAL A 695 -62.61 16.75 -43.35
CA VAL A 695 -62.89 18.13 -43.77
C VAL A 695 -61.57 18.88 -43.99
N MET A 696 -61.50 19.63 -45.09
CA MET A 696 -60.42 20.56 -45.40
C MET A 696 -60.85 21.99 -45.08
N LYS A 697 -60.18 22.64 -44.12
CA LYS A 697 -60.50 24.02 -43.67
C LYS A 697 -59.37 24.69 -42.90
N ASP A 698 -59.57 25.95 -42.51
CA ASP A 698 -58.74 26.69 -41.56
C ASP A 698 -57.29 26.96 -42.01
N PHE A 699 -57.05 27.14 -43.32
CA PHE A 699 -55.77 27.62 -43.87
C PHE A 699 -55.96 28.73 -44.90
N LYS A 700 -54.94 29.57 -45.08
CA LYS A 700 -55.01 30.83 -45.86
C LYS A 700 -55.48 30.62 -47.30
N ALA A 701 -54.94 29.62 -48.00
CA ALA A 701 -55.33 29.34 -49.38
C ALA A 701 -56.80 28.90 -49.49
N TYR A 702 -57.31 28.12 -48.53
CA TYR A 702 -58.73 27.75 -48.47
C TYR A 702 -59.61 28.98 -48.22
N ASN A 703 -59.26 29.79 -47.23
CA ASN A 703 -60.05 30.97 -46.84
C ASN A 703 -60.11 32.02 -47.97
N ASN A 704 -59.00 32.26 -48.65
CA ASN A 704 -58.95 33.20 -49.77
C ASN A 704 -59.69 32.65 -51.00
N THR A 705 -59.67 31.32 -51.20
CA THR A 705 -60.50 30.67 -52.23
C THR A 705 -61.99 30.80 -51.92
N LEU A 706 -62.39 30.59 -50.67
CA LEU A 706 -63.78 30.77 -50.22
C LEU A 706 -64.24 32.23 -50.38
N ALA A 707 -63.41 33.20 -49.95
CA ALA A 707 -63.69 34.61 -50.11
C ALA A 707 -63.84 34.99 -51.60
N PHE A 708 -62.99 34.45 -52.47
CA PHE A 708 -63.08 34.66 -53.92
C PHE A 708 -64.34 34.02 -54.54
N ILE A 709 -64.70 32.80 -54.13
CA ILE A 709 -65.97 32.18 -54.53
C ILE A 709 -67.16 33.06 -54.12
N ASN A 710 -67.11 33.68 -52.94
CA ASN A 710 -68.16 34.56 -52.43
C ASN A 710 -68.33 35.87 -53.22
N THR A 711 -67.30 36.34 -53.94
CA THR A 711 -67.39 37.57 -54.75
C THR A 711 -67.88 37.31 -56.17
N ILE A 712 -67.94 36.06 -56.63
CA ILE A 712 -68.30 35.69 -58.00
C ILE A 712 -69.64 34.93 -58.01
N PRO A 713 -70.74 35.55 -58.50
CA PRO A 713 -72.06 34.91 -58.52
C PRO A 713 -72.10 33.56 -59.25
N ALA A 714 -71.31 33.40 -60.32
CA ALA A 714 -71.22 32.16 -61.09
C ALA A 714 -70.65 30.97 -60.29
N LEU A 715 -69.89 31.25 -59.21
CA LEU A 715 -69.29 30.25 -58.34
C LEU A 715 -70.14 29.94 -57.09
N ALA A 716 -71.26 30.64 -56.88
CA ALA A 716 -72.13 30.45 -55.71
C ALA A 716 -72.67 29.00 -55.58
N SER A 717 -72.79 28.27 -56.70
CA SER A 717 -73.19 26.86 -56.71
C SER A 717 -72.22 25.93 -55.95
N LEU A 718 -70.96 26.37 -55.73
CA LEU A 718 -69.97 25.60 -54.98
C LEU A 718 -70.15 25.73 -53.45
N GLN A 719 -70.90 26.74 -52.98
CA GLN A 719 -71.01 27.07 -51.55
C GLN A 719 -71.88 26.11 -50.75
N ASN A 720 -72.98 25.61 -51.34
CA ASN A 720 -74.00 24.90 -50.60
C ASN A 720 -74.24 23.49 -51.18
N PRO A 721 -73.95 22.39 -50.46
CA PRO A 721 -73.45 22.30 -49.07
C PRO A 721 -71.90 22.21 -48.97
N GLY A 722 -71.18 22.73 -49.96
CA GLY A 722 -69.79 22.40 -50.25
C GLY A 722 -68.69 23.22 -49.58
N TYR A 723 -68.19 24.21 -50.33
CA TYR A 723 -67.16 25.15 -49.90
C TYR A 723 -67.77 26.18 -48.98
N SER A 724 -67.53 26.07 -47.67
CA SER A 724 -68.12 26.96 -46.67
C SER A 724 -67.16 27.24 -45.51
N ASP A 725 -67.59 28.12 -44.60
CA ASP A 725 -66.89 28.37 -43.32
C ASP A 725 -66.80 27.11 -42.43
N LYS A 726 -67.66 26.11 -42.67
CA LYS A 726 -67.58 24.80 -42.00
C LYS A 726 -66.49 23.90 -42.59
N GLY A 727 -65.89 24.29 -43.72
CA GLY A 727 -64.89 23.51 -44.45
C GLY A 727 -65.45 22.73 -45.63
N PHE A 728 -64.54 22.23 -46.47
CA PHE A 728 -64.87 21.38 -47.60
C PHE A 728 -64.82 19.91 -47.20
N THR A 729 -65.94 19.22 -47.31
CA THR A 729 -66.05 17.79 -46.92
C THR A 729 -65.40 16.90 -47.98
N ILE A 730 -64.47 16.06 -47.56
CA ILE A 730 -63.73 15.12 -48.41
C ILE A 730 -64.36 13.73 -48.27
N GLU A 731 -64.71 13.09 -49.38
CA GLU A 731 -65.02 11.65 -49.41
C GLU A 731 -63.74 10.84 -49.58
N LYS A 732 -62.95 11.19 -50.61
CA LYS A 732 -61.67 10.57 -50.92
C LYS A 732 -60.72 11.61 -51.52
N GLY A 733 -59.48 11.63 -51.07
CA GLY A 733 -58.42 12.47 -51.64
C GLY A 733 -57.16 11.66 -51.90
N VAL A 734 -56.41 12.04 -52.93
CA VAL A 734 -55.04 11.55 -53.20
C VAL A 734 -54.21 12.74 -53.66
N ALA A 735 -53.04 12.94 -53.06
CA ALA A 735 -52.05 13.89 -53.50
C ALA A 735 -50.71 13.17 -53.69
N GLU A 736 -50.20 13.17 -54.92
CA GLU A 736 -48.87 12.68 -55.26
C GLU A 736 -47.94 13.88 -55.42
N TYR A 737 -46.80 13.82 -54.74
CA TYR A 737 -45.86 14.94 -54.73
C TYR A 737 -44.41 14.47 -54.76
N ARG A 738 -43.54 15.37 -55.21
CA ARG A 738 -42.09 15.26 -55.12
C ARG A 738 -41.55 16.41 -54.31
N MET A 739 -40.73 16.09 -53.32
CA MET A 739 -39.98 17.08 -52.56
C MET A 739 -38.54 17.09 -53.07
N ILE A 740 -38.07 18.23 -53.57
CA ILE A 740 -36.72 18.42 -54.10
C ILE A 740 -35.90 19.13 -53.02
N LYS A 741 -34.81 18.50 -52.57
CA LYS A 741 -33.85 19.02 -51.58
C LYS A 741 -34.47 19.57 -50.28
N GLN A 742 -35.70 19.16 -49.94
CA GLN A 742 -36.49 19.75 -48.87
C GLN A 742 -36.81 21.25 -49.02
N GLU A 743 -36.50 21.84 -50.18
CA GLU A 743 -36.68 23.27 -50.49
C GLU A 743 -37.99 23.51 -51.24
N LYS A 744 -38.43 22.57 -52.08
CA LYS A 744 -39.62 22.72 -52.94
C LYS A 744 -40.46 21.45 -52.96
N ILE A 745 -41.78 21.60 -52.83
CA ILE A 745 -42.78 20.55 -53.01
C ILE A 745 -43.46 20.76 -54.36
N ILE A 746 -43.38 19.77 -55.24
CA ILE A 746 -44.08 19.76 -56.54
C ILE A 746 -45.21 18.73 -56.43
N PHE A 747 -46.45 19.18 -56.58
CA PHE A 747 -47.62 18.32 -56.65
C PHE A 747 -47.81 17.84 -58.09
N ASP A 748 -47.47 16.58 -58.34
CA ASP A 748 -47.65 15.92 -59.64
C ASP A 748 -49.13 15.68 -59.94
N SER A 749 -49.91 15.41 -58.89
CA SER A 749 -51.36 15.33 -58.93
C SER A 749 -51.97 15.64 -57.56
N ILE A 750 -53.06 16.41 -57.55
CA ILE A 750 -53.97 16.57 -56.43
C ILE A 750 -55.34 16.16 -56.95
N TYR A 751 -55.99 15.22 -56.28
CA TYR A 751 -57.34 14.80 -56.62
C TYR A 751 -58.15 14.66 -55.34
N ILE A 752 -59.20 15.46 -55.19
CA ILE A 752 -60.06 15.45 -54.01
C ILE A 752 -61.50 15.36 -54.47
N LYS A 753 -62.14 14.23 -54.19
CA LYS A 753 -63.57 14.05 -54.37
C LYS A 753 -64.27 14.46 -53.08
N GLY A 754 -65.03 15.55 -53.14
CA GLY A 754 -65.91 15.98 -52.05
C GLY A 754 -67.39 15.79 -52.40
N THR A 755 -68.25 16.13 -51.44
CA THR A 755 -69.71 15.97 -51.58
C THR A 755 -70.33 16.93 -52.60
N SER A 756 -69.77 18.14 -52.74
CA SER A 756 -70.30 19.19 -53.63
C SER A 756 -69.51 19.37 -54.93
N ALA A 757 -68.24 18.97 -54.93
CA ALA A 757 -67.32 19.20 -56.04
C ALA A 757 -66.16 18.20 -56.02
N THR A 758 -65.53 18.02 -57.17
CA THR A 758 -64.25 17.33 -57.33
C THR A 758 -63.18 18.36 -57.67
N ILE A 759 -62.07 18.34 -56.95
CA ILE A 759 -60.91 19.22 -57.16
C ILE A 759 -59.80 18.39 -57.78
N ALA A 760 -59.27 18.84 -58.92
CA ALA A 760 -58.12 18.25 -59.57
C ALA A 760 -57.05 19.33 -59.75
N GLY A 761 -55.79 19.07 -59.40
CA GLY A 761 -54.78 20.13 -59.36
C GLY A 761 -53.36 19.66 -59.55
N THR A 762 -52.50 20.62 -59.89
CA THR A 762 -51.04 20.47 -59.96
C THR A 762 -50.40 21.80 -59.58
N GLY A 763 -49.17 21.78 -59.09
CA GLY A 763 -48.43 23.01 -58.84
C GLY A 763 -47.26 22.80 -57.92
N GLU A 764 -46.79 23.87 -57.31
CA GLU A 764 -45.64 23.84 -56.43
C GLU A 764 -45.78 24.76 -55.21
N ILE A 765 -45.10 24.37 -54.15
CA ILE A 765 -44.84 25.19 -52.97
C ILE A 765 -43.33 25.28 -52.82
N ASP A 766 -42.79 26.50 -52.83
CA ASP A 766 -41.40 26.78 -52.53
C ASP A 766 -41.32 27.10 -51.02
N LEU A 767 -40.74 26.16 -50.25
CA LEU A 767 -40.65 26.23 -48.79
C LEU A 767 -39.61 27.27 -48.34
N GLU A 768 -38.55 27.50 -49.12
CA GLU A 768 -37.55 28.53 -48.82
C GLU A 768 -38.13 29.94 -49.01
N LYS A 769 -38.77 30.19 -50.16
CA LYS A 769 -39.38 31.49 -50.46
C LYS A 769 -40.74 31.68 -49.79
N LYS A 770 -41.31 30.62 -49.23
CA LYS A 770 -42.68 30.57 -48.68
C LYS A 770 -43.71 31.02 -49.71
N THR A 771 -43.57 30.58 -50.96
CA THR A 771 -44.51 30.92 -52.04
C THR A 771 -45.29 29.71 -52.51
N ILE A 772 -46.48 29.95 -53.04
CA ILE A 772 -47.39 28.95 -53.58
C ILE A 772 -47.73 29.30 -55.02
N ASP A 773 -47.78 28.29 -55.90
CA ASP A 773 -48.34 28.39 -57.25
C ASP A 773 -49.08 27.10 -57.56
N LEU A 774 -50.40 27.11 -57.38
CA LEU A 774 -51.27 25.95 -57.62
C LEU A 774 -52.27 26.27 -58.73
N ASN A 775 -52.38 25.34 -59.68
CA ASN A 775 -53.43 25.30 -60.68
C ASN A 775 -54.46 24.25 -60.27
N LEU A 776 -55.71 24.67 -60.07
CA LEU A 776 -56.81 23.84 -59.63
C LEU A 776 -57.96 23.90 -60.64
N ALA A 777 -58.55 22.76 -60.94
CA ALA A 777 -59.80 22.61 -61.65
C ALA A 777 -60.86 22.10 -60.66
N ILE A 778 -61.90 22.89 -60.44
CA ILE A 778 -63.01 22.54 -59.55
C ILE A 778 -64.21 22.17 -60.42
N GLN A 779 -64.61 20.90 -60.38
CA GLN A 779 -65.76 20.37 -61.09
C GLN A 779 -66.94 20.21 -60.12
N SER A 780 -68.06 20.88 -60.38
CA SER A 780 -69.26 20.77 -59.54
C SER A 780 -69.95 19.41 -59.65
N ALA A 781 -70.61 18.97 -58.57
CA ALA A 781 -71.35 17.72 -58.54
C ALA A 781 -72.60 17.74 -59.44
N ARG A 782 -72.95 16.56 -59.97
CA ARG A 782 -73.99 16.33 -61.00
C ARG A 782 -75.37 16.90 -60.66
N GLU A 783 -75.75 16.95 -59.39
CA GLU A 783 -77.09 17.38 -58.96
C GLU A 783 -77.27 18.91 -58.96
N LEU A 784 -76.19 19.69 -58.99
CA LEU A 784 -76.21 21.16 -58.88
C LEU A 784 -76.17 21.88 -60.24
N GLY A 785 -75.79 21.19 -61.32
CA GLY A 785 -75.73 21.76 -62.68
C GLY A 785 -77.09 22.14 -63.27
N LYS A 786 -78.20 21.76 -62.65
CA LYS A 786 -79.57 22.07 -63.11
C LYS A 786 -79.99 23.53 -62.84
N LEU A 787 -79.32 24.26 -61.94
CA LEU A 787 -79.75 25.58 -61.44
C LEU A 787 -79.26 26.78 -62.25
N VAL A 788 -78.35 26.60 -63.22
CA VAL A 788 -77.57 27.71 -63.83
C VAL A 788 -77.74 27.83 -65.36
N GLY A 789 -78.73 27.13 -65.94
CA GLY A 789 -78.96 27.12 -67.40
C GLY A 789 -79.51 28.42 -68.03
N SER A 790 -79.66 29.53 -67.29
CA SER A 790 -80.41 30.72 -67.73
C SER A 790 -79.69 32.07 -67.64
N LEU A 791 -78.36 32.11 -67.45
CA LEU A 791 -77.59 33.36 -67.36
C LEU A 791 -76.76 33.62 -68.64
N PRO A 792 -77.05 34.68 -69.42
CA PRO A 792 -76.18 35.13 -70.50
C PRO A 792 -75.07 36.04 -69.93
N LEU A 793 -73.83 35.82 -70.39
CA LEU A 793 -72.54 36.43 -70.00
C LEU A 793 -71.91 35.89 -68.70
N VAL A 794 -70.83 35.11 -68.82
CA VAL A 794 -69.41 35.48 -68.63
C VAL A 794 -68.54 34.24 -68.93
N GLY A 795 -67.38 34.43 -69.56
CA GLY A 795 -66.47 33.37 -70.03
C GLY A 795 -65.84 32.54 -68.90
N TYR A 796 -65.23 31.40 -69.27
CA TYR A 796 -64.42 30.47 -68.45
C TYR A 796 -65.10 29.21 -67.87
N ILE A 797 -66.38 28.94 -68.18
CA ILE A 797 -67.07 27.70 -67.77
C ILE A 797 -67.05 26.70 -68.94
N LEU A 798 -66.46 25.51 -68.71
CA LEU A 798 -66.64 24.37 -69.61
C LEU A 798 -67.67 23.41 -69.04
N MET A 799 -68.70 23.12 -69.82
CA MET A 799 -69.75 22.16 -69.50
C MET A 799 -69.29 20.77 -69.98
N GLY A 800 -69.17 19.81 -69.06
CA GLY A 800 -68.87 18.42 -69.41
C GLY A 800 -70.07 17.68 -70.00
N GLU A 801 -69.83 16.54 -70.65
CA GLU A 801 -70.88 15.67 -71.23
C GLU A 801 -71.98 15.30 -70.22
N ASP A 802 -71.64 15.27 -68.92
CA ASP A 802 -72.52 14.90 -67.82
C ASP A 802 -73.24 16.07 -67.11
N LYS A 803 -73.25 17.28 -67.70
CA LYS A 803 -73.84 18.52 -67.12
C LYS A 803 -73.16 19.03 -65.85
N SER A 804 -71.94 18.61 -65.55
CA SER A 804 -71.07 19.21 -64.52
C SER A 804 -70.35 20.45 -65.07
N MET A 805 -70.11 21.47 -64.23
CA MET A 805 -69.35 22.67 -64.61
C MET A 805 -67.94 22.61 -64.04
N THR A 806 -66.93 22.91 -64.86
CA THR A 806 -65.52 22.98 -64.44
C THR A 806 -65.03 24.42 -64.41
N PHE A 807 -64.43 24.81 -63.30
CA PHE A 807 -63.86 26.14 -63.07
C PHE A 807 -62.35 26.03 -62.88
N GLY A 808 -61.56 26.79 -63.64
CA GLY A 808 -60.11 26.89 -63.48
C GLY A 808 -59.74 28.00 -62.50
N LEU A 809 -58.97 27.67 -61.46
CA LEU A 809 -58.44 28.58 -60.46
C LEU A 809 -56.92 28.48 -60.42
N GLN A 810 -56.27 29.63 -60.26
CA GLN A 810 -54.85 29.72 -59.96
C GLN A 810 -54.65 30.41 -58.60
N ILE A 811 -53.88 29.78 -57.72
CA ILE A 811 -53.51 30.30 -56.41
C ILE A 811 -52.03 30.62 -56.44
N THR A 812 -51.67 31.91 -56.39
CA THR A 812 -50.28 32.38 -56.38
C THR A 812 -49.97 33.22 -55.13
N GLY A 813 -48.73 33.66 -54.94
CA GLY A 813 -48.35 34.58 -53.85
C GLY A 813 -47.62 33.88 -52.71
N THR A 814 -47.66 34.46 -51.51
CA THR A 814 -47.00 33.89 -50.32
C THR A 814 -47.93 32.92 -49.60
N LEU A 815 -47.38 32.02 -48.79
CA LEU A 815 -48.17 31.09 -47.96
C LEU A 815 -49.03 31.83 -46.91
N ASP A 816 -48.59 33.01 -46.46
CA ASP A 816 -49.31 33.85 -45.49
C ASP A 816 -50.43 34.67 -46.13
N ASP A 817 -50.26 35.08 -47.39
CA ASP A 817 -51.23 35.87 -48.17
C ASP A 817 -51.37 35.35 -49.63
N PRO A 818 -52.04 34.21 -49.83
CA PRO A 818 -52.22 33.62 -51.15
C PRO A 818 -53.31 34.33 -51.94
N GLN A 819 -53.01 34.70 -53.18
CA GLN A 819 -53.92 35.39 -54.09
C GLN A 819 -54.61 34.40 -55.03
N VAL A 820 -55.94 34.48 -55.13
CA VAL A 820 -56.76 33.56 -55.94
C VAL A 820 -57.34 34.29 -57.14
N LYS A 821 -57.15 33.71 -58.34
CA LYS A 821 -57.68 34.25 -59.60
C LYS A 821 -58.27 33.13 -60.46
N THR A 822 -59.24 33.47 -61.31
CA THR A 822 -59.73 32.54 -62.35
C THR A 822 -58.70 32.39 -63.47
N SER A 823 -58.58 31.20 -64.04
CA SER A 823 -57.74 30.95 -65.21
C SER A 823 -58.48 30.15 -66.29
N ALA A 824 -58.23 30.52 -67.55
CA ALA A 824 -58.85 29.96 -68.75
C ALA A 824 -57.93 29.01 -69.52
N GLY A 825 -56.73 28.72 -69.00
CA GLY A 825 -55.76 27.89 -69.70
C GLY A 825 -56.34 26.50 -69.97
N GLY A 826 -56.36 26.06 -71.23
CA GLY A 826 -56.86 24.73 -71.62
C GLY A 826 -56.15 23.59 -70.88
N ASP A 827 -54.92 23.81 -70.44
CA ASP A 827 -54.17 22.87 -69.62
C ASP A 827 -54.72 22.68 -68.20
N ILE A 828 -55.27 23.72 -67.58
CA ILE A 828 -55.89 23.67 -66.24
C ILE A 828 -57.24 22.98 -66.34
N LEU A 829 -58.06 23.36 -67.32
CA LEU A 829 -59.42 22.82 -67.48
C LEU A 829 -59.42 21.33 -67.85
N SER A 830 -58.33 20.82 -68.44
CA SER A 830 -58.13 19.40 -68.74
C SER A 830 -57.50 18.59 -67.60
N LEU A 831 -57.16 19.20 -66.45
CA LEU A 831 -56.53 18.51 -65.31
C LEU A 831 -57.31 17.28 -64.80
N PRO A 832 -58.64 17.31 -64.62
CA PRO A 832 -59.39 16.14 -64.15
C PRO A 832 -59.22 14.92 -65.07
N LEU A 833 -59.32 15.14 -66.38
CA LEU A 833 -59.13 14.11 -67.41
C LEU A 833 -57.69 13.61 -67.45
N LYS A 834 -56.70 14.52 -67.39
CA LYS A 834 -55.27 14.17 -67.37
C LYS A 834 -54.92 13.31 -66.15
N ILE A 835 -55.46 13.63 -64.97
CA ILE A 835 -55.22 12.86 -63.73
C ILE A 835 -55.91 11.50 -63.79
N LEU A 836 -57.16 11.41 -64.26
CA LEU A 836 -57.86 10.13 -64.46
C LEU A 836 -57.15 9.23 -65.48
N LYS A 837 -56.69 9.80 -66.59
CA LYS A 837 -55.92 9.09 -67.62
C LYS A 837 -54.62 8.52 -67.04
N ARG A 838 -53.87 9.32 -66.27
CA ARG A 838 -52.66 8.82 -65.56
C ARG A 838 -52.99 7.72 -64.57
N ALA A 839 -54.10 7.81 -63.83
CA ALA A 839 -54.51 6.76 -62.89
C ALA A 839 -54.82 5.43 -63.61
N LEU A 840 -55.45 5.48 -64.79
CA LEU A 840 -55.72 4.30 -65.64
C LEU A 840 -54.46 3.77 -66.35
N GLU A 841 -53.50 4.63 -66.68
CA GLU A 841 -52.23 4.28 -67.33
C GLU A 841 -51.11 3.90 -66.33
N SER A 842 -51.36 4.04 -65.02
CA SER A 842 -50.39 3.70 -63.98
C SER A 842 -50.16 2.18 -63.90
N PRO A 843 -48.90 1.71 -63.87
CA PRO A 843 -48.56 0.28 -63.82
C PRO A 843 -49.20 -0.49 -62.66
N GLU A 844 -49.48 0.16 -61.53
CA GLU A 844 -50.07 -0.50 -60.36
C GLU A 844 -51.52 -0.96 -60.59
N HIS A 845 -52.27 -0.32 -61.48
CA HIS A 845 -53.64 -0.73 -61.84
C HIS A 845 -53.69 -1.85 -62.89
N ILE A 846 -52.59 -2.08 -63.63
CA ILE A 846 -52.49 -3.14 -64.64
C ILE A 846 -52.05 -4.48 -64.02
N ILE A 847 -51.52 -4.47 -62.77
CA ILE A 847 -50.96 -5.67 -62.11
C ILE A 847 -51.89 -6.26 -61.02
N ASN A 848 -52.97 -5.59 -60.63
CA ASN A 848 -53.95 -6.16 -59.70
C ASN A 848 -55.31 -6.38 -60.37
N LYS A 849 -55.45 -7.57 -60.97
CA LYS A 849 -56.74 -8.25 -61.12
C LYS A 849 -56.62 -9.67 -60.58
#